data_AF-A0A443SKP3-F1
#
_entry.id   AF-A0A443SKP3-F1
#
_cell.length_a   1.000
_cell.length_b   1.000
_cell.length_c   1.000
_cell.angle_alpha   90.00
_cell.angle_beta   90.00
_cell.angle_gamma   90.00
#
_symmetry.space_group_name_H-M   'P 1'
#
loop_
_entity.id
_entity.type
_entity.pdbx_description
1 polymer ?
#
loop_
_entity_poly.entity_id
_entity_poly.type
_entity_poly.pdbx_seq_one_letter_code
_entity_poly.pdbx_strand_id
1 'polypeptide(L)'
;MSVANDEGSFIDKNGRRWSKEPNFVSHNEANDLSNTDAAVYNCGLQKTLNNRLDAFQAFCDERFISCIMNATNERGHHMSLLYERASLIVLNSNLNDIDVSLINLLGSPKKALCHLSNNVRYERFVRLSKWVPFDIDEICGIIGFVLLMGVRKQRTAPIREALSVRGTRIFSFAAAGFATTRHRFWQFCRYFSVATNDQQNETLIASNCADNYHTKKITHITQIVLENIRNTWKPHRRVCVDEQMVGFRGRTKMKQYMQNKPDKYGLKIWTLADEKHFVYNFQLYTGKRKPSESYTNIAETNGNTNNEANDDIDSFVEAMNVDEQIKNNSAITREVGLSQRVVMDMINALPVNETNFHLTTDRYFTSLALANKLFEKNITLLGTLDSRKREIPNALKSLDALKRDSESRNIHDYDFWSLYAFHERNTLLSFKTKKAKKITYMFSTQHHSIENKLHTNKRITGTSRETMRPSMIVDYNQSKGFVDNCNRMLKLFTCQRIYRKWTLVYFSRLVDICALNAYICWNSQRHVQGFSDDKRYKFLVAIAMGLIANHAKRVYNNPRTPQIRKRDIEVQFNLPRAPNAIRASSAKLGVEKRRYRCQLCPSKPNRKTRYACKTCDRFVCVNHAIISYEVECNSCNNNYESQSDYESENGNHA
;
A
#
# COMPACT_ATOMS: atom_id res chain seq x y z
N MET A 1 32.85 2.75 57.99
CA MET A 1 32.04 1.64 58.55
C MET A 1 30.73 2.27 58.96
N SER A 2 29.61 2.11 58.26
CA SER A 2 28.91 0.86 57.95
C SER A 2 28.31 0.88 56.54
N VAL A 3 28.69 -0.11 55.74
CA VAL A 3 28.02 -0.50 54.49
C VAL A 3 26.67 -1.10 54.89
N ALA A 4 25.59 -0.37 54.67
CA ALA A 4 24.24 -0.92 54.79
C ALA A 4 23.93 -1.69 53.51
N ASN A 5 23.68 -3.00 53.68
CA ASN A 5 23.32 -4.02 52.71
C ASN A 5 22.54 -3.54 51.48
N ASP A 6 23.19 -3.62 50.31
CA ASP A 6 22.71 -3.25 48.98
C ASP A 6 22.14 -4.48 48.23
N GLU A 7 21.48 -5.42 48.93
CA GLU A 7 21.21 -6.77 48.40
C GLU A 7 19.98 -6.89 47.47
N GLY A 8 19.12 -5.87 47.42
CA GLY A 8 17.79 -5.97 46.78
C GLY A 8 17.58 -5.22 45.45
N SER A 9 18.52 -4.38 44.99
CA SER A 9 18.26 -3.47 43.85
C SER A 9 19.43 -3.34 42.87
N PHE A 10 19.14 -2.92 41.63
CA PHE A 10 20.08 -2.61 40.58
C PHE A 10 20.05 -1.12 40.27
N ILE A 11 21.19 -0.54 39.89
CA ILE A 11 21.27 0.87 39.50
C ILE A 11 21.60 0.98 38.00
N ASP A 12 20.82 1.76 37.26
CA ASP A 12 21.10 2.06 35.85
C ASP A 12 22.16 3.17 35.70
N LYS A 13 22.63 3.41 34.47
CA LYS A 13 23.67 4.44 34.25
C LYS A 13 23.19 5.87 34.46
N ASN A 14 21.88 6.08 34.62
CA ASN A 14 21.27 7.37 34.91
C ASN A 14 20.95 7.52 36.41
N GLY A 15 21.38 6.57 37.26
CA GLY A 15 21.14 6.61 38.70
C GLY A 15 19.78 6.08 39.16
N ARG A 16 18.95 5.50 38.27
CA ARG A 16 17.64 4.95 38.65
C ARG A 16 17.78 3.60 39.31
N ARG A 17 17.06 3.39 40.42
CA ARG A 17 17.02 2.12 41.17
C ARG A 17 15.93 1.19 40.62
N TRP A 18 16.30 -0.05 40.33
CA TRP A 18 15.42 -1.12 39.87
C TRP A 18 15.41 -2.25 40.92
N SER A 19 14.24 -2.64 41.41
CA SER A 19 14.09 -3.77 42.34
C SER A 19 14.24 -5.12 41.64
N LYS A 20 14.73 -6.14 42.35
CA LYS A 20 14.68 -7.55 41.90
C LYS A 20 13.29 -8.14 41.95
N GLU A 21 12.52 -7.76 42.97
CA GLU A 21 11.14 -8.22 43.17
C GLU A 21 10.13 -7.18 42.65
N PRO A 22 8.91 -7.62 42.28
CA PRO A 22 7.84 -6.71 41.89
C PRO A 22 7.52 -5.73 43.03
N ASN A 23 7.78 -4.44 42.83
CA ASN A 23 7.51 -3.39 43.81
C ASN A 23 6.36 -2.45 43.37
N PHE A 24 5.36 -3.01 42.69
CA PHE A 24 4.21 -2.23 42.23
C PHE A 24 3.24 -1.99 43.40
N VAL A 25 3.17 -0.76 43.90
CA VAL A 25 2.09 -0.36 44.82
C VAL A 25 0.82 -0.24 43.99
N SER A 26 -0.23 -1.00 44.34
CA SER A 26 -1.52 -0.98 43.66
C SER A 26 -2.26 0.34 43.91
N HIS A 27 -1.80 1.43 43.30
CA HIS A 27 -2.57 2.64 43.16
C HIS A 27 -3.02 2.76 41.71
N ASN A 28 -4.22 2.21 41.49
CA ASN A 28 -5.13 2.28 40.35
C ASN A 28 -5.41 0.89 39.76
N GLU A 29 -6.61 0.39 40.07
CA GLU A 29 -7.31 -0.79 39.55
C GLU A 29 -7.57 -0.76 38.02
N ALA A 30 -6.76 -0.03 37.24
CA ALA A 30 -6.96 0.14 35.80
C ALA A 30 -6.10 -0.79 34.93
N ASN A 31 -5.19 -1.59 35.50
CA ASN A 31 -4.23 -2.40 34.73
C ASN A 31 -4.21 -3.90 35.05
N ASP A 32 -5.01 -4.38 36.01
CA ASP A 32 -5.25 -5.81 36.19
C ASP A 32 -6.44 -6.26 35.34
N LEU A 33 -6.15 -6.76 34.14
CA LEU A 33 -7.08 -7.54 33.34
C LEU A 33 -6.40 -8.85 32.95
N SER A 34 -6.06 -9.66 33.95
CA SER A 34 -5.70 -11.06 33.79
C SER A 34 -6.91 -12.00 33.83
N ASN A 35 -8.13 -11.49 34.07
CA ASN A 35 -9.36 -12.27 34.03
C ASN A 35 -10.57 -11.40 33.64
N THR A 36 -10.85 -11.29 32.34
CA THR A 36 -12.22 -11.10 31.87
C THR A 36 -12.45 -12.09 30.75
N ASP A 37 -13.06 -13.22 31.11
CA ASP A 37 -13.79 -14.05 30.18
C ASP A 37 -14.76 -13.20 29.35
N ALA A 38 -14.74 -13.45 28.04
CA ALA A 38 -15.91 -13.43 27.17
C ALA A 38 -16.84 -12.18 27.15
N ALA A 39 -16.37 -10.96 27.41
CA ALA A 39 -17.08 -9.76 26.95
C ALA A 39 -16.71 -9.47 25.50
N VAL A 40 -17.63 -9.75 24.58
CA VAL A 40 -17.56 -9.47 23.14
C VAL A 40 -17.44 -7.96 22.90
N TYR A 41 -16.23 -7.41 23.04
CA TYR A 41 -15.91 -6.12 22.47
C TYR A 41 -15.63 -6.34 20.99
N ASN A 42 -16.63 -6.05 20.15
CA ASN A 42 -16.51 -6.03 18.69
C ASN A 42 -15.55 -4.88 18.27
N CYS A 43 -14.24 -5.09 18.39
CA CYS A 43 -13.28 -4.41 17.53
C CYS A 43 -13.39 -5.01 16.13
N GLY A 44 -13.70 -4.20 15.14
CA GLY A 44 -13.96 -4.74 13.81
C GLY A 44 -14.45 -3.72 12.80
N LEU A 45 -15.13 -4.28 11.82
CA LEU A 45 -15.68 -3.59 10.67
C LEU A 45 -16.82 -2.65 11.10
N GLN A 46 -16.69 -1.37 10.76
CA GLN A 46 -17.61 -0.30 11.16
C GLN A 46 -18.76 -0.08 10.18
N LYS A 47 -18.84 -0.87 9.10
CA LYS A 47 -19.89 -0.77 8.07
C LYS A 47 -20.15 -2.11 7.41
N THR A 48 -21.39 -2.36 7.03
CA THR A 48 -21.77 -3.57 6.29
C THR A 48 -21.24 -3.52 4.86
N LEU A 49 -20.63 -4.62 4.41
CA LEU A 49 -20.08 -4.79 3.07
C LEU A 49 -21.01 -5.70 2.25
N ASN A 50 -21.58 -5.16 1.18
CA ASN A 50 -22.57 -5.89 0.36
C ASN A 50 -21.92 -6.95 -0.54
N ASN A 51 -20.73 -6.64 -1.05
CA ASN A 51 -19.99 -7.54 -1.92
C ASN A 51 -18.48 -7.22 -1.89
N ARG A 52 -17.68 -8.00 -2.61
CA ARG A 52 -16.23 -7.85 -2.65
C ARG A 52 -15.77 -6.52 -3.23
N LEU A 53 -16.48 -5.98 -4.23
CA LEU A 53 -16.14 -4.69 -4.84
C LEU A 53 -16.43 -3.55 -3.85
N ASP A 54 -17.57 -3.60 -3.18
CA ASP A 54 -17.96 -2.68 -2.11
C ASP A 54 -16.92 -2.67 -0.96
N ALA A 55 -16.44 -3.86 -0.56
CA ALA A 55 -15.33 -3.99 0.38
C ALA A 55 -14.05 -3.25 -0.05
N PHE A 56 -13.74 -3.22 -1.34
CA PHE A 56 -12.60 -2.48 -1.87
C PHE A 56 -12.87 -0.98 -1.99
N GLN A 57 -14.07 -0.61 -2.43
CA GLN A 57 -14.51 0.79 -2.57
C GLN A 57 -14.65 1.50 -1.21
N ALA A 58 -14.83 0.74 -0.13
CA ALA A 58 -14.70 1.25 1.24
C ALA A 58 -13.34 1.91 1.54
N PHE A 59 -12.29 1.56 0.80
CA PHE A 59 -10.93 2.11 0.92
C PHE A 59 -10.51 2.95 -0.29
N CYS A 60 -11.01 2.60 -1.48
CA CYS A 60 -10.79 3.29 -2.75
C CYS A 60 -12.10 3.86 -3.27
N ASP A 61 -12.63 4.85 -2.57
CA ASP A 61 -13.88 5.53 -2.91
C ASP A 61 -13.75 6.42 -4.16
N GLU A 62 -14.82 7.11 -4.52
CA GLU A 62 -14.82 8.03 -5.67
C GLU A 62 -13.78 9.15 -5.53
N ARG A 63 -13.54 9.64 -4.31
CA ARG A 63 -12.50 10.65 -4.03
C ARG A 63 -11.12 10.14 -4.44
N PHE A 64 -10.80 8.89 -4.09
CA PHE A 64 -9.54 8.25 -4.49
C PHE A 64 -9.38 8.18 -6.01
N ILE A 65 -10.43 7.78 -6.73
CA ILE A 65 -10.41 7.67 -8.20
C ILE A 65 -10.30 9.06 -8.86
N SER A 66 -11.11 10.01 -8.42
CA SER A 66 -11.14 11.38 -8.92
C SER A 66 -9.82 12.11 -8.69
N CYS A 67 -9.16 11.88 -7.55
CA CYS A 67 -7.82 12.41 -7.28
C CYS A 67 -6.80 11.99 -8.35
N ILE A 68 -6.79 10.71 -8.73
CA ILE A 68 -5.88 10.19 -9.76
C ILE A 68 -6.26 10.74 -11.14
N MET A 69 -7.56 10.72 -11.46
CA MET A 69 -8.10 11.17 -12.73
C MET A 69 -7.76 12.63 -13.01
N ASN A 70 -8.12 13.52 -12.08
CA ASN A 70 -7.96 14.96 -12.22
C ASN A 70 -6.48 15.33 -12.35
N ALA A 71 -5.63 14.83 -11.44
CA ALA A 71 -4.20 15.14 -11.46
C ALA A 71 -3.49 14.56 -12.69
N THR A 72 -3.87 13.36 -13.15
CA THR A 72 -3.30 12.76 -14.36
C THR A 72 -3.75 13.49 -15.63
N ASN A 73 -5.01 13.93 -15.68
CA ASN A 73 -5.56 14.70 -16.79
C ASN A 73 -4.94 16.08 -16.91
N GLU A 74 -4.82 16.82 -15.81
CA GLU A 74 -4.16 18.12 -15.75
C GLU A 74 -2.72 18.00 -16.28
N ARG A 75 -1.96 17.02 -15.76
CA ARG A 75 -0.59 16.77 -16.21
C ARG A 75 -0.50 16.35 -17.67
N GLY A 76 -1.44 15.54 -18.13
CA GLY A 76 -1.51 15.08 -19.52
C GLY A 76 -1.79 16.22 -20.49
N HIS A 77 -2.74 17.08 -20.15
CA HIS A 77 -3.12 18.26 -20.94
C HIS A 77 -1.99 19.29 -20.99
N HIS A 78 -1.39 19.64 -19.84
CA HIS A 78 -0.24 20.54 -19.82
C HIS A 78 0.90 20.02 -20.72
N MET A 79 1.18 18.72 -20.66
CA MET A 79 2.21 18.11 -21.50
C MET A 79 1.83 18.09 -22.98
N SER A 80 0.55 17.93 -23.33
CA SER A 80 0.11 17.93 -24.72
C SER A 80 0.33 19.28 -25.38
N LEU A 81 0.02 20.38 -24.67
CA LEU A 81 0.26 21.75 -25.11
C LEU A 81 1.76 22.02 -25.33
N LEU A 82 2.62 21.53 -24.43
CA LEU A 82 4.07 21.64 -24.60
C LEU A 82 4.58 20.90 -25.84
N TYR A 83 4.03 19.72 -26.16
CA TYR A 83 4.43 19.00 -27.37
C TYR A 83 3.87 19.65 -28.64
N GLU A 84 2.70 20.27 -28.59
CA GLU A 84 2.16 21.05 -29.69
C GLU A 84 3.06 22.25 -30.02
N ARG A 85 3.43 23.04 -29.01
CA ARG A 85 4.41 24.13 -29.16
C ARG A 85 5.76 23.63 -29.68
N ALA A 86 6.26 22.51 -29.15
CA ALA A 86 7.49 21.89 -29.63
C ALA A 86 7.40 21.49 -31.12
N SER A 87 6.24 21.03 -31.59
CA SER A 87 6.03 20.68 -32.99
C SER A 87 6.08 21.91 -33.91
N LEU A 88 5.56 23.04 -33.45
CA LEU A 88 5.62 24.32 -34.18
C LEU A 88 7.05 24.85 -34.27
N ILE A 89 7.83 24.75 -33.19
CA ILE A 89 9.26 25.14 -33.19
C ILE A 89 10.04 24.35 -34.25
N VAL A 90 9.77 23.04 -34.37
CA VAL A 90 10.45 22.18 -35.36
C VAL A 90 10.02 22.50 -36.79
N LEU A 91 8.74 22.83 -37.02
CA LEU A 91 8.25 23.21 -38.35
C LEU A 91 8.85 24.54 -38.84
N ASN A 92 8.99 25.51 -37.94
CA ASN A 92 9.29 26.88 -38.31
C ASN A 92 10.76 27.15 -38.67
N SER A 93 11.64 26.13 -38.65
CA SER A 93 12.98 25.97 -39.26
C SER A 93 14.03 27.11 -39.26
N ASN A 94 13.67 28.36 -38.96
CA ASN A 94 14.48 29.58 -39.05
C ASN A 94 15.13 29.96 -37.71
N LEU A 95 14.93 29.18 -36.66
CA LEU A 95 15.62 29.39 -35.39
C LEU A 95 17.00 28.74 -35.47
N ASN A 96 18.05 29.56 -35.41
CA ASN A 96 19.45 29.09 -35.39
C ASN A 96 19.77 28.16 -34.20
N ASP A 97 18.86 28.05 -33.21
CA ASP A 97 19.01 27.17 -32.06
C ASP A 97 17.70 26.47 -31.63
N ILE A 98 17.23 25.56 -32.49
CA ILE A 98 16.06 24.70 -32.23
C ILE A 98 16.27 23.87 -30.96
N ASP A 99 17.49 23.38 -30.70
CA ASP A 99 17.77 22.49 -29.59
C ASP A 99 17.69 23.23 -28.25
N VAL A 100 18.29 24.42 -28.09
CA VAL A 100 18.13 25.23 -26.87
C VAL A 100 16.68 25.62 -26.67
N SER A 101 15.96 26.01 -27.72
CA SER A 101 14.53 26.35 -27.63
C SER A 101 13.69 25.17 -27.11
N LEU A 102 13.91 23.97 -27.65
CA LEU A 102 13.22 22.75 -27.21
C LEU A 102 13.63 22.32 -25.79
N ILE A 103 14.90 22.52 -25.42
CA ILE A 103 15.41 22.22 -24.08
C ILE A 103 14.77 23.17 -23.06
N ASN A 104 14.68 24.46 -23.35
CA ASN A 104 14.04 25.45 -22.49
C ASN A 104 12.55 25.13 -22.31
N LEU A 105 11.86 24.76 -23.39
CA LEU A 105 10.43 24.42 -23.34
C LEU A 105 10.15 23.09 -22.59
N LEU A 106 10.92 22.04 -22.86
CA LEU A 106 10.63 20.69 -22.34
C LEU A 106 11.45 20.35 -21.08
N GLY A 107 12.44 21.16 -20.76
CA GLY A 107 13.30 21.10 -19.58
C GLY A 107 14.37 20.01 -19.62
N SER A 108 14.65 19.38 -20.77
CA SER A 108 15.82 18.48 -20.90
C SER A 108 16.09 18.08 -22.36
N PRO A 109 17.35 17.83 -22.74
CA PRO A 109 17.72 17.31 -24.07
C PRO A 109 17.00 16.00 -24.42
N LYS A 110 16.82 15.12 -23.43
CA LYS A 110 16.16 13.83 -23.62
C LYS A 110 14.67 13.96 -23.98
N LYS A 111 13.98 14.98 -23.46
CA LYS A 111 12.59 15.26 -23.84
C LYS A 111 12.50 16.05 -25.14
N ALA A 112 13.46 16.93 -25.39
CA ALA A 112 13.64 17.66 -26.65
C ALA A 112 14.00 16.73 -27.83
N LEU A 113 14.45 15.50 -27.55
CA LEU A 113 14.77 14.50 -28.55
C LEU A 113 15.90 14.94 -29.50
N CYS A 114 16.89 15.69 -28.99
CA CYS A 114 17.98 16.30 -29.78
C CYS A 114 18.75 15.29 -30.66
N HIS A 115 18.81 14.01 -30.26
CA HIS A 115 19.48 12.95 -31.03
C HIS A 115 18.68 12.41 -32.23
N LEU A 116 17.53 12.98 -32.56
CA LEU A 116 16.68 12.56 -33.67
C LEU A 116 16.61 13.64 -34.74
N SER A 117 16.40 13.24 -36.00
CA SER A 117 16.16 14.18 -37.10
C SER A 117 14.88 15.00 -36.88
N ASN A 118 14.83 16.22 -37.42
CA ASN A 118 13.69 17.13 -37.25
C ASN A 118 12.36 16.50 -37.70
N ASN A 119 12.35 15.75 -38.81
CA ASN A 119 11.15 15.03 -39.27
C ASN A 119 10.65 14.02 -38.22
N VAL A 120 11.55 13.23 -37.64
CA VAL A 120 11.18 12.25 -36.60
C VAL A 120 10.74 12.94 -35.32
N ARG A 121 11.35 14.08 -34.95
CA ARG A 121 10.92 14.90 -33.81
C ARG A 121 9.51 15.42 -34.02
N TYR A 122 9.24 16.03 -35.18
CA TYR A 122 7.94 16.59 -35.55
C TYR A 122 6.84 15.53 -35.45
N GLU A 123 6.98 14.40 -36.15
CA GLU A 123 5.99 13.32 -36.09
C GLU A 123 5.73 12.81 -34.66
N ARG A 124 6.79 12.76 -33.85
CA ARG A 124 6.69 12.28 -32.47
C ARG A 124 6.01 13.31 -31.57
N PHE A 125 6.29 14.59 -31.74
CA PHE A 125 5.62 15.67 -31.00
C PHE A 125 4.15 15.77 -31.37
N VAL A 126 3.80 15.72 -32.67
CA VAL A 126 2.40 15.67 -33.15
C VAL A 126 1.64 14.47 -32.57
N ARG A 127 2.31 13.34 -32.40
CA ARG A 127 1.69 12.16 -31.77
C ARG A 127 1.51 12.34 -30.27
N LEU A 128 2.45 13.00 -29.60
CA LEU A 128 2.42 13.24 -28.15
C LEU A 128 1.49 14.39 -27.76
N SER A 129 1.20 15.33 -28.65
CA SER A 129 0.22 16.40 -28.46
C SER A 129 -1.23 15.90 -28.52
N LYS A 130 -1.48 14.72 -29.10
CA LYS A 130 -2.80 14.09 -29.11
C LYS A 130 -3.12 13.49 -27.73
N TRP A 131 -3.73 14.30 -26.87
CA TRP A 131 -4.24 13.90 -25.56
C TRP A 131 -5.76 13.77 -25.56
N VAL A 132 -6.24 12.73 -24.88
CA VAL A 132 -7.66 12.55 -24.57
C VAL A 132 -7.72 12.38 -23.06
N PRO A 133 -8.57 13.13 -22.32
CA PRO A 133 -8.72 12.92 -20.89
C PRO A 133 -9.13 11.48 -20.54
N PHE A 134 -8.69 11.00 -19.39
CA PHE A 134 -9.22 9.81 -18.75
C PHE A 134 -10.53 10.15 -18.03
N ASP A 135 -11.40 9.16 -17.92
CA ASP A 135 -12.61 9.24 -17.11
C ASP A 135 -12.55 8.22 -15.95
N ILE A 136 -13.55 8.25 -15.08
CA ILE A 136 -13.62 7.41 -13.87
C ILE A 136 -13.54 5.92 -14.24
N ASP A 137 -14.33 5.46 -15.21
CA ASP A 137 -14.33 4.05 -15.58
C ASP A 137 -12.99 3.61 -16.21
N GLU A 138 -12.32 4.47 -16.99
CA GLU A 138 -10.98 4.19 -17.53
C GLU A 138 -9.95 4.00 -16.40
N ILE A 139 -10.00 4.86 -15.36
CA ILE A 139 -9.12 4.74 -14.20
C ILE A 139 -9.43 3.46 -13.41
N CYS A 140 -10.70 3.17 -13.15
CA CYS A 140 -11.14 1.91 -12.53
C CYS A 140 -10.66 0.69 -13.34
N GLY A 141 -10.83 0.71 -14.67
CA GLY A 141 -10.35 -0.35 -15.55
C GLY A 141 -8.84 -0.55 -15.48
N ILE A 142 -8.05 0.53 -15.40
CA ILE A 142 -6.60 0.47 -15.21
C ILE A 142 -6.22 -0.13 -13.85
N ILE A 143 -6.92 0.25 -12.77
CA ILE A 143 -6.68 -0.31 -11.43
C ILE A 143 -7.03 -1.81 -11.42
N GLY A 144 -8.18 -2.20 -11.97
CA GLY A 144 -8.56 -3.60 -12.13
C GLY A 144 -7.53 -4.39 -12.94
N PHE A 145 -7.01 -3.82 -14.02
CA PHE A 145 -5.95 -4.45 -14.83
C PHE A 145 -4.67 -4.72 -14.01
N VAL A 146 -4.18 -3.76 -13.22
CA VAL A 146 -2.96 -3.96 -12.42
C VAL A 146 -3.18 -4.94 -11.25
N LEU A 147 -4.39 -5.02 -10.70
CA LEU A 147 -4.76 -6.03 -9.70
C LEU A 147 -4.72 -7.45 -10.29
N LEU A 148 -5.26 -7.65 -11.51
CA LEU A 148 -5.16 -8.94 -12.22
C LEU A 148 -3.70 -9.33 -12.48
N MET A 149 -2.85 -8.38 -12.86
CA MET A 149 -1.41 -8.63 -13.01
C MET A 149 -0.71 -9.00 -11.69
N GLY A 150 -1.24 -8.54 -10.55
CA GLY A 150 -0.81 -8.95 -9.22
C GLY A 150 -1.16 -10.40 -8.92
N VAL A 151 -2.41 -10.80 -9.21
CA VAL A 151 -2.88 -12.20 -9.05
C VAL A 151 -2.03 -13.18 -9.85
N ARG A 152 -1.64 -12.81 -11.06
CA ARG A 152 -0.78 -13.63 -11.94
C ARG A 152 0.70 -13.70 -11.52
N LYS A 153 1.11 -12.96 -10.48
CA LYS A 153 2.50 -12.82 -10.05
C LYS A 153 3.45 -12.32 -11.16
N GLN A 154 2.94 -11.53 -12.11
CA GLN A 154 3.67 -11.07 -13.30
C GLN A 154 4.49 -9.77 -13.08
N ARG A 155 5.16 -9.63 -11.93
CA ARG A 155 5.80 -8.35 -11.54
C ARG A 155 6.79 -7.83 -12.58
N THR A 156 7.56 -8.74 -13.18
CA THR A 156 8.63 -8.45 -14.15
C THR A 156 8.20 -8.61 -15.61
N ALA A 157 7.00 -9.14 -15.86
CA ALA A 157 6.53 -9.38 -17.22
C ALA A 157 6.41 -8.05 -17.97
N PRO A 158 6.92 -7.96 -19.23
CA PRO A 158 6.72 -6.78 -20.06
C PRO A 158 5.23 -6.49 -20.22
N ILE A 159 4.82 -5.23 -19.99
CA ILE A 159 3.44 -4.77 -20.20
C ILE A 159 2.93 -5.12 -21.61
N ARG A 160 3.83 -5.14 -22.61
CA ARG A 160 3.50 -5.53 -23.99
C ARG A 160 2.98 -6.96 -24.07
N GLU A 161 3.51 -7.87 -23.28
CA GLU A 161 3.07 -9.26 -23.23
C GLU A 161 1.75 -9.39 -22.47
N ALA A 162 1.61 -8.69 -21.33
CA ALA A 162 0.38 -8.68 -20.54
C ALA A 162 -0.84 -8.13 -21.31
N LEU A 163 -0.63 -7.23 -22.28
CA LEU A 163 -1.67 -6.64 -23.14
C LEU A 163 -1.67 -7.22 -24.57
N SER A 164 -0.92 -8.31 -24.84
CA SER A 164 -0.87 -8.93 -26.17
C SER A 164 -2.06 -9.87 -26.40
N VAL A 165 -2.78 -9.66 -27.50
CA VAL A 165 -3.89 -10.54 -27.94
C VAL A 165 -3.36 -11.86 -28.54
N ARG A 166 -2.09 -11.91 -28.95
CA ARG A 166 -1.44 -13.09 -29.56
C ARG A 166 -0.61 -13.93 -28.59
N GLY A 167 -0.36 -13.41 -27.39
CA GLY A 167 0.32 -14.17 -26.34
C GLY A 167 -0.63 -15.23 -25.82
N THR A 168 -0.21 -16.49 -25.89
CA THR A 168 -0.85 -17.68 -25.33
C THR A 168 -1.75 -17.39 -24.12
N ARG A 169 -2.98 -17.93 -24.17
CA ARG A 169 -4.05 -17.91 -23.17
C ARG A 169 -3.65 -18.55 -21.82
N ILE A 170 -2.51 -18.22 -21.25
CA ILE A 170 -1.89 -18.98 -20.14
C ILE A 170 -2.44 -18.55 -18.76
N PHE A 171 -3.51 -17.77 -18.68
CA PHE A 171 -4.59 -17.87 -17.67
C PHE A 171 -5.69 -16.91 -18.16
N SER A 172 -6.89 -17.43 -18.35
CA SER A 172 -8.10 -16.84 -18.91
C SER A 172 -8.60 -15.55 -18.23
N PHE A 173 -7.99 -14.40 -18.54
CA PHE A 173 -8.71 -13.13 -18.47
C PHE A 173 -8.51 -12.40 -19.78
N ALA A 174 -9.46 -12.58 -20.70
CA ALA A 174 -9.62 -11.67 -21.83
C ALA A 174 -9.76 -10.20 -21.37
N ALA A 175 -10.00 -10.00 -20.06
CA ALA A 175 -10.07 -8.72 -19.38
C ALA A 175 -8.91 -7.76 -19.58
N ALA A 176 -7.68 -8.25 -19.77
CA ALA A 176 -6.59 -7.36 -20.14
C ALA A 176 -6.85 -6.61 -21.46
N GLY A 177 -7.53 -7.24 -22.42
CA GLY A 177 -7.82 -6.68 -23.74
C GLY A 177 -8.95 -5.65 -23.76
N PHE A 178 -9.80 -5.63 -22.74
CA PHE A 178 -10.92 -4.68 -22.62
C PHE A 178 -10.87 -3.78 -21.38
N ALA A 179 -9.89 -3.95 -20.49
CA ALA A 179 -9.65 -3.03 -19.38
C ALA A 179 -8.92 -1.74 -19.81
N THR A 180 -7.96 -1.85 -20.73
CA THR A 180 -7.25 -0.70 -21.30
C THR A 180 -6.48 -1.13 -22.57
N THR A 181 -5.97 -0.16 -23.33
CA THR A 181 -5.04 -0.44 -24.44
C THR A 181 -3.60 -0.21 -24.02
N ARG A 182 -2.63 -0.87 -24.69
CA ARG A 182 -1.19 -0.64 -24.46
C ARG A 182 -0.81 0.84 -24.53
N HIS A 183 -1.37 1.56 -25.50
CA HIS A 183 -1.09 2.99 -25.67
C HIS A 183 -1.68 3.82 -24.53
N ARG A 184 -2.95 3.58 -24.17
CA ARG A 184 -3.61 4.26 -23.05
C ARG A 184 -2.93 4.00 -21.72
N PHE A 185 -2.58 2.75 -21.40
CA PHE A 185 -1.85 2.43 -20.18
C PHE A 185 -0.47 3.09 -20.14
N TRP A 186 0.24 3.16 -21.28
CA TRP A 186 1.50 3.88 -21.36
C TRP A 186 1.34 5.38 -21.13
N GLN A 187 0.30 5.99 -21.70
CA GLN A 187 -0.07 7.39 -21.45
C GLN A 187 -0.37 7.62 -19.97
N PHE A 188 -1.16 6.75 -19.34
CA PHE A 188 -1.42 6.76 -17.90
C PHE A 188 -0.10 6.74 -17.12
N CYS A 189 0.77 5.75 -17.34
CA CYS A 189 2.05 5.69 -16.62
C CYS A 189 2.94 6.92 -16.86
N ARG A 190 2.98 7.44 -18.11
CA ARG A 190 3.81 8.59 -18.51
C ARG A 190 3.34 9.88 -17.86
N TYR A 191 2.04 10.10 -17.74
CA TYR A 191 1.46 11.34 -17.19
C TYR A 191 0.84 11.16 -15.81
N PHE A 192 0.99 9.98 -15.21
CA PHE A 192 0.53 9.68 -13.86
C PHE A 192 0.93 10.77 -12.86
N SER A 193 -0.09 11.29 -12.17
CA SER A 193 -0.03 12.16 -11.00
C SER A 193 -1.18 11.81 -10.06
N VAL A 194 -1.04 12.15 -8.78
CA VAL A 194 -2.07 11.94 -7.72
C VAL A 194 -2.20 13.17 -6.83
N ALA A 195 -1.76 14.31 -7.34
CA ALA A 195 -1.96 15.62 -6.75
C ALA A 195 -1.93 16.64 -7.89
N THR A 196 -2.92 17.53 -7.92
CA THR A 196 -2.93 18.68 -8.84
C THR A 196 -1.83 19.67 -8.47
N ASN A 197 -1.57 20.68 -9.30
CA ASN A 197 -0.63 21.72 -8.90
C ASN A 197 -1.13 22.50 -7.68
N ASP A 198 -2.42 22.80 -7.61
CA ASP A 198 -3.03 23.50 -6.48
C ASP A 198 -2.90 22.71 -5.18
N GLN A 199 -3.25 21.42 -5.19
CA GLN A 199 -3.09 20.53 -4.03
C GLN A 199 -1.64 20.42 -3.57
N GLN A 200 -0.69 20.42 -4.52
CA GLN A 200 0.73 20.43 -4.19
C GLN A 200 1.16 21.75 -3.53
N ASN A 201 0.60 22.88 -3.96
CA ASN A 201 0.88 24.20 -3.39
C ASN A 201 0.25 24.35 -2.01
N GLU A 202 -1.02 23.96 -1.84
CA GLU A 202 -1.71 23.91 -0.55
C GLU A 202 -0.93 23.06 0.47
N THR A 203 -0.47 21.87 0.05
CA THR A 203 0.32 21.01 0.93
C THR A 203 1.64 21.67 1.34
N LEU A 204 2.28 22.42 0.44
CA LEU A 204 3.51 23.13 0.75
C LEU A 204 3.26 24.23 1.78
N ILE A 205 2.21 25.04 1.57
CA ILE A 205 1.80 26.12 2.48
C ILE A 205 1.47 25.54 3.86
N ALA A 206 0.62 24.50 3.92
CA ALA A 206 0.21 23.88 5.17
C ALA A 206 1.37 23.23 5.95
N SER A 207 2.44 22.82 5.27
CA SER A 207 3.53 22.09 5.91
C SER A 207 4.52 22.97 6.69
N ASN A 208 4.48 24.31 6.55
CA ASN A 208 5.39 25.29 7.18
C ASN A 208 6.88 24.92 7.16
N CYS A 209 7.29 23.98 6.31
CA CYS A 209 8.59 23.33 6.39
C CYS A 209 9.03 22.91 4.99
N ALA A 210 10.10 23.55 4.50
CA ALA A 210 10.73 23.25 3.21
C ALA A 210 11.16 21.76 3.07
N ASP A 211 11.24 21.01 4.17
CA ASP A 211 11.72 19.62 4.21
C ASP A 211 10.70 18.58 3.72
N ASN A 212 9.41 18.94 3.61
CA ASN A 212 8.35 18.02 3.12
C ASN A 212 8.05 18.16 1.61
N TYR A 213 8.94 18.78 0.83
CA TYR A 213 8.76 18.96 -0.62
C TYR A 213 8.43 17.67 -1.39
N HIS A 214 8.88 16.51 -0.89
CA HIS A 214 8.63 15.23 -1.54
C HIS A 214 7.22 14.68 -1.32
N THR A 215 6.58 14.92 -0.16
CA THR A 215 5.28 14.34 0.16
C THR A 215 4.13 15.07 -0.53
N LYS A 216 4.29 16.34 -0.92
CA LYS A 216 3.24 17.13 -1.63
C LYS A 216 2.59 16.40 -2.82
N LYS A 217 3.34 15.50 -3.47
CA LYS A 217 2.87 14.72 -4.63
C LYS A 217 1.96 13.55 -4.28
N ILE A 218 1.84 13.19 -3.00
CA ILE A 218 1.13 12.01 -2.50
C ILE A 218 0.28 12.29 -1.25
N THR A 219 0.44 13.44 -0.60
CA THR A 219 -0.23 13.75 0.67
C THR A 219 -1.74 13.60 0.56
N HIS A 220 -2.36 14.25 -0.43
CA HIS A 220 -3.81 14.23 -0.58
C HIS A 220 -4.39 12.82 -0.76
N ILE A 221 -3.85 12.02 -1.70
CA ILE A 221 -4.30 10.63 -1.89
C ILE A 221 -4.02 9.75 -0.66
N THR A 222 -2.95 10.04 0.10
CA THR A 222 -2.62 9.31 1.33
C THR A 222 -3.64 9.62 2.43
N GLN A 223 -4.05 10.88 2.57
CA GLN A 223 -5.10 11.30 3.50
C GLN A 223 -6.43 10.63 3.20
N ILE A 224 -6.86 10.60 1.93
CA ILE A 224 -8.09 9.89 1.51
C ILE A 224 -8.05 8.43 1.99
N VAL A 225 -6.94 7.73 1.75
CA VAL A 225 -6.81 6.32 2.16
C VAL A 225 -6.82 6.17 3.68
N LEU A 226 -6.11 7.03 4.42
CA LEU A 226 -6.06 6.97 5.89
C LEU A 226 -7.43 7.28 6.53
N GLU A 227 -8.16 8.25 6.01
CA GLU A 227 -9.54 8.55 6.42
C GLU A 227 -10.45 7.34 6.19
N ASN A 228 -10.40 6.77 4.99
CA ASN A 228 -11.20 5.59 4.66
C ASN A 228 -10.86 4.39 5.56
N ILE A 229 -9.59 4.21 5.91
CA ILE A 229 -9.17 3.19 6.87
C ILE A 229 -9.83 3.41 8.24
N ARG A 230 -9.73 4.62 8.79
CA ARG A 230 -10.28 4.96 10.11
C ARG A 230 -11.80 4.85 10.15
N ASN A 231 -12.49 5.18 9.06
CA ASN A 231 -13.94 5.07 8.95
C ASN A 231 -14.44 3.63 8.73
N THR A 232 -13.54 2.70 8.36
CA THR A 232 -13.93 1.32 8.03
C THR A 232 -13.59 0.33 9.14
N TRP A 233 -12.51 0.56 9.87
CA TRP A 233 -11.96 -0.44 10.79
C TRP A 233 -11.64 0.16 12.16
N LYS A 234 -12.15 -0.48 13.21
CA LYS A 234 -11.70 -0.23 14.58
C LYS A 234 -10.58 -1.23 14.91
N PRO A 235 -9.35 -0.75 15.19
CA PRO A 235 -8.19 -1.63 15.39
C PRO A 235 -8.35 -2.48 16.65
N HIS A 236 -7.80 -3.69 16.60
CA HIS A 236 -7.73 -4.56 17.79
C HIS A 236 -6.75 -4.01 18.83
N ARG A 237 -6.88 -4.45 20.08
CA ARG A 237 -6.08 -3.95 21.22
C ARG A 237 -4.57 -4.15 21.03
N ARG A 238 -4.14 -5.27 20.42
CA ARG A 238 -2.72 -5.53 20.15
C ARG A 238 -2.33 -4.93 18.80
N VAL A 239 -1.38 -4.01 18.84
CA VAL A 239 -0.86 -3.30 17.68
C VAL A 239 0.66 -3.34 17.64
N CYS A 240 1.24 -3.18 16.45
CA CYS A 240 2.67 -3.22 16.23
C CYS A 240 3.10 -2.08 15.30
N VAL A 241 4.19 -1.40 15.63
CA VAL A 241 4.84 -0.41 14.76
C VAL A 241 6.19 -0.96 14.30
N ASP A 242 6.37 -0.98 12.99
CA ASP A 242 7.64 -1.37 12.37
C ASP A 242 7.78 -0.76 10.97
N GLU A 243 8.86 -1.07 10.25
CA GLU A 243 9.07 -0.65 8.87
C GLU A 243 8.79 -1.72 7.81
N GLN A 244 8.29 -1.22 6.69
CA GLN A 244 8.21 -1.92 5.42
C GLN A 244 9.19 -1.34 4.40
N MET A 245 9.65 -2.19 3.49
CA MET A 245 10.46 -1.82 2.33
C MET A 245 9.70 -2.10 1.04
N VAL A 246 9.54 -1.07 0.21
CA VAL A 246 8.95 -1.15 -1.14
C VAL A 246 10.04 -1.05 -2.18
N GLY A 247 10.39 -2.16 -2.83
CA GLY A 247 11.52 -2.22 -3.76
C GLY A 247 11.41 -1.17 -4.88
N PHE A 248 12.44 -0.33 -5.01
CA PHE A 248 12.55 0.71 -6.04
C PHE A 248 14.01 1.12 -6.26
N ARG A 249 14.43 1.15 -7.53
CA ARG A 249 15.81 1.52 -7.92
C ARG A 249 15.91 2.83 -8.70
N GLY A 250 14.78 3.48 -9.00
CA GLY A 250 14.79 4.74 -9.75
C GLY A 250 15.36 5.92 -8.94
N ARG A 251 15.37 7.11 -9.56
CA ARG A 251 15.94 8.33 -8.99
C ARG A 251 14.95 8.99 -8.03
N THR A 252 15.31 9.07 -6.75
CA THR A 252 14.63 9.86 -5.71
C THR A 252 15.56 10.02 -4.51
N LYS A 253 15.48 11.15 -3.80
CA LYS A 253 16.27 11.39 -2.57
C LYS A 253 15.80 10.54 -1.38
N MET A 254 14.55 10.08 -1.40
CA MET A 254 13.94 9.27 -0.33
C MET A 254 14.31 7.78 -0.36
N LYS A 255 15.10 7.34 -1.36
CA LYS A 255 15.45 5.93 -1.52
C LYS A 255 16.39 5.50 -0.40
N GLN A 256 16.04 4.41 0.28
CA GLN A 256 16.82 3.85 1.38
C GLN A 256 17.47 2.54 0.98
N TYR A 257 18.61 2.25 1.60
CA TYR A 257 19.26 0.94 1.56
C TYR A 257 19.07 0.22 2.91
N MET A 258 18.61 -1.02 2.88
CA MET A 258 18.50 -1.88 4.06
C MET A 258 19.05 -3.27 3.74
N GLN A 259 20.23 -3.58 4.28
CA GLN A 259 20.99 -4.80 3.95
C GLN A 259 20.19 -6.10 4.18
N ASN A 260 19.41 -6.14 5.26
CA ASN A 260 18.70 -7.34 5.72
C ASN A 260 17.30 -7.54 5.11
N LYS A 261 16.80 -6.59 4.30
CA LYS A 261 15.49 -6.74 3.65
C LYS A 261 15.67 -7.38 2.25
N PRO A 262 14.73 -8.22 1.78
CA PRO A 262 14.84 -8.90 0.49
C PRO A 262 15.04 -7.93 -0.70
N ASP A 263 14.26 -6.85 -0.70
CA ASP A 263 14.48 -5.70 -1.59
C ASP A 263 15.43 -4.73 -0.88
N LYS A 264 16.73 -4.83 -1.15
CA LYS A 264 17.75 -4.01 -0.44
C LYS A 264 17.61 -2.50 -0.69
N TYR A 265 17.04 -2.08 -1.83
CA TYR A 265 16.85 -0.68 -2.19
C TYR A 265 15.38 -0.38 -2.44
N GLY A 266 14.87 0.68 -1.84
CA GLY A 266 13.46 1.03 -2.01
C GLY A 266 12.99 2.25 -1.24
N LEU A 267 11.67 2.40 -1.19
CA LEU A 267 10.99 3.36 -0.33
C LEU A 267 10.75 2.69 1.03
N LYS A 268 11.25 3.31 2.09
CA LYS A 268 10.96 2.90 3.47
C LYS A 268 9.62 3.50 3.89
N ILE A 269 8.73 2.67 4.42
CA ILE A 269 7.41 3.08 4.91
C ILE A 269 7.29 2.59 6.36
N TRP A 270 7.05 3.51 7.29
CA TRP A 270 6.67 3.17 8.66
C TRP A 270 5.22 2.70 8.65
N THR A 271 4.89 1.66 9.41
CA THR A 271 3.56 1.05 9.39
C THR A 271 3.12 0.65 10.80
N LEU A 272 1.88 0.98 11.12
CA LEU A 272 1.13 0.50 12.27
C LEU A 272 0.15 -0.57 11.78
N ALA A 273 0.23 -1.78 12.35
CA ALA A 273 -0.68 -2.87 12.05
C ALA A 273 -1.25 -3.51 13.31
N ASP A 274 -2.46 -4.07 13.21
CA ASP A 274 -3.09 -4.82 14.29
C ASP A 274 -2.86 -6.34 14.19
N GLU A 275 -3.43 -7.09 15.13
CA GLU A 275 -3.29 -8.54 15.20
C GLU A 275 -3.92 -9.33 14.03
N LYS A 276 -4.84 -8.71 13.28
CA LYS A 276 -5.38 -9.30 12.05
C LYS A 276 -4.48 -9.01 10.85
N HIS A 277 -3.31 -8.40 11.08
CA HIS A 277 -2.39 -7.90 10.07
C HIS A 277 -2.98 -6.76 9.24
N PHE A 278 -4.00 -6.07 9.77
CA PHE A 278 -4.63 -4.94 9.13
C PHE A 278 -3.72 -3.72 9.22
N VAL A 279 -3.51 -3.02 8.11
CA VAL A 279 -2.66 -1.81 8.09
C VAL A 279 -3.51 -0.61 8.50
N TYR A 280 -3.31 -0.11 9.71
CA TYR A 280 -4.13 0.96 10.28
C TYR A 280 -3.58 2.36 9.99
N ASN A 281 -2.25 2.52 10.04
CA ASN A 281 -1.60 3.79 9.73
C ASN A 281 -0.25 3.54 9.04
N PHE A 282 0.21 4.47 8.21
CA PHE A 282 1.50 4.38 7.55
C PHE A 282 2.03 5.75 7.13
N GLN A 283 3.35 5.87 7.06
CA GLN A 283 4.04 7.11 6.72
C GLN A 283 5.28 6.81 5.87
N LEU A 284 5.41 7.51 4.73
CA LEU A 284 6.60 7.43 3.90
C LEU A 284 7.78 8.07 4.62
N TYR A 285 8.90 7.36 4.73
CA TYR A 285 10.14 7.95 5.23
C TYR A 285 10.76 8.84 4.16
N THR A 286 10.90 10.13 4.45
CA THR A 286 11.42 11.13 3.52
C THR A 286 12.88 11.53 3.77
N GLY A 287 13.52 10.97 4.80
CA GLY A 287 14.83 11.40 5.27
C GLY A 287 14.75 11.98 6.68
N LYS A 288 15.81 12.67 7.11
CA LYS A 288 15.82 13.43 8.37
C LYS A 288 15.10 14.75 8.16
N ARG A 289 14.18 15.11 9.05
CA ARG A 289 13.58 16.45 9.10
C ARG A 289 14.50 17.37 9.90
N LYS A 290 14.53 18.67 9.60
CA LYS A 290 15.07 19.65 10.54
C LYS A 290 14.27 19.56 11.84
N PRO A 291 14.92 19.70 13.02
CA PRO A 291 14.20 19.72 14.28
C PRO A 291 13.13 20.81 14.23
N SER A 292 11.88 20.46 14.54
CA SER A 292 10.93 21.50 14.93
C SER A 292 11.31 21.96 16.34
N GLU A 293 11.21 23.26 16.61
CA GLU A 293 11.52 23.88 17.91
C GLU A 293 10.75 23.25 19.09
N SER A 294 9.69 22.49 18.80
CA SER A 294 8.93 21.70 19.77
C SER A 294 9.61 20.41 20.29
N TYR A 295 10.72 19.96 19.67
CA TYR A 295 11.49 18.79 20.13
C TYR A 295 12.91 19.13 20.60
N THR A 296 13.29 20.41 20.59
CA THR A 296 14.48 20.90 21.28
C THR A 296 14.13 21.22 22.72
N ASN A 297 14.08 20.18 23.56
CA ASN A 297 14.59 20.29 24.92
C ASN A 297 14.83 18.87 25.46
N ILE A 298 15.89 18.75 26.27
CA ILE A 298 16.51 17.51 26.77
C ILE A 298 17.55 16.90 25.80
N ALA A 299 18.48 17.74 25.36
CA ALA A 299 19.89 17.36 25.38
C ALA A 299 20.53 18.11 26.56
N GLU A 300 20.98 17.35 27.57
CA GLU A 300 22.10 17.66 28.46
C GLU A 300 22.30 19.15 28.85
N THR A 301 21.49 19.65 29.78
CA THR A 301 21.92 20.79 30.62
C THR A 301 22.82 20.28 31.74
N ASN A 302 24.09 20.09 31.41
CA ASN A 302 25.18 20.14 32.38
C ASN A 302 25.88 21.50 32.23
N GLY A 303 25.96 22.27 33.32
CA GLY A 303 26.94 23.35 33.42
C GLY A 303 26.42 24.60 34.12
N ASN A 304 26.90 24.79 35.35
CA ASN A 304 27.27 26.05 35.98
C ASN A 304 26.45 27.30 35.64
N THR A 305 25.62 27.70 36.60
CA THR A 305 25.29 29.11 36.79
C THR A 305 26.57 29.88 37.09
N ASN A 306 26.92 30.82 36.21
CA ASN A 306 27.59 32.10 36.50
C ASN A 306 27.70 32.87 35.18
N ASN A 307 26.91 33.93 35.01
CA ASN A 307 27.41 35.29 34.76
C ASN A 307 26.28 36.22 34.31
N GLU A 308 26.09 37.24 35.14
CA GLU A 308 25.92 38.66 34.88
C GLU A 308 25.57 39.11 33.44
N ALA A 309 24.51 39.91 33.40
CA ALA A 309 24.04 40.66 32.25
C ALA A 309 25.05 41.74 31.84
N ASN A 310 25.23 41.92 30.53
CA ASN A 310 25.57 43.20 29.94
C ASN A 310 24.86 43.31 28.59
N ASP A 311 24.14 44.42 28.45
CA ASP A 311 23.48 44.88 27.24
C ASP A 311 24.53 45.40 26.26
N ASP A 312 24.50 44.96 25.00
CA ASP A 312 25.23 45.65 23.93
C ASP A 312 24.45 45.64 22.60
N ILE A 313 24.44 46.84 22.01
CA ILE A 313 23.60 47.34 20.92
C ILE A 313 24.10 46.91 19.51
N ASP A 314 25.07 46.00 19.43
CA ASP A 314 25.66 45.55 18.16
C ASP A 314 24.89 44.41 17.45
N SER A 315 23.82 43.89 18.07
CA SER A 315 23.02 42.76 17.50
C SER A 315 22.20 43.11 16.25
N PHE A 316 22.07 44.39 15.90
CA PHE A 316 21.22 44.82 14.79
C PHE A 316 21.96 44.82 13.43
N VAL A 317 23.29 44.93 13.43
CA VAL A 317 24.09 45.02 12.20
C VAL A 317 24.55 43.63 11.71
N GLU A 318 24.68 42.65 12.60
CA GLU A 318 24.98 41.25 12.21
C GLU A 318 23.77 40.50 11.59
N ALA A 319 22.54 41.00 11.79
CA ALA A 319 21.32 40.40 11.25
C ALA A 319 21.19 40.51 9.72
N MET A 320 21.96 41.37 9.05
CA MET A 320 21.89 41.56 7.59
C MET A 320 22.91 40.74 6.78
N ASN A 321 23.82 40.00 7.44
CA ASN A 321 24.82 39.15 6.76
C ASN A 321 24.58 37.62 6.93
N VAL A 322 23.42 37.22 7.45
CA VAL A 322 23.12 35.82 7.78
C VAL A 322 22.84 34.96 6.53
N ASP A 323 22.40 35.57 5.42
CA ASP A 323 22.03 34.81 4.21
C ASP A 323 23.22 34.22 3.44
N GLU A 324 24.43 34.75 3.64
CA GLU A 324 25.63 34.28 2.93
C GLU A 324 26.43 33.23 3.74
N GLN A 325 26.33 33.23 5.07
CA GLN A 325 26.94 32.19 5.91
C GLN A 325 26.08 30.91 6.06
N ILE A 326 24.75 30.99 5.91
CA ILE A 326 23.86 29.81 5.97
C ILE A 326 24.12 28.80 4.83
N LYS A 327 24.68 29.24 3.69
CA LYS A 327 25.03 28.34 2.58
C LYS A 327 26.27 27.48 2.85
N ASN A 328 27.18 27.91 3.73
CA ASN A 328 28.48 27.26 3.90
C ASN A 328 28.60 26.35 5.14
N ASN A 329 27.62 26.36 6.05
CA ASN A 329 27.62 25.53 7.27
C ASN A 329 26.41 24.58 7.40
N SER A 330 25.95 23.95 6.31
CA SER A 330 24.96 22.87 6.40
C SER A 330 25.60 21.53 6.87
N ALA A 331 26.24 21.54 8.04
CA ALA A 331 26.51 20.32 8.76
C ALA A 331 25.16 19.73 9.21
N ILE A 332 24.74 18.65 8.54
CA ILE A 332 23.46 17.98 8.75
C ILE A 332 23.39 17.44 10.20
N THR A 333 22.82 18.22 11.11
CA THR A 333 22.54 17.80 12.48
C THR A 333 21.55 16.64 12.47
N ARG A 334 21.75 15.64 13.33
CA ARG A 334 20.87 14.46 13.41
C ARG A 334 19.54 14.87 14.06
N GLU A 335 18.41 14.53 13.43
CA GLU A 335 17.08 14.63 14.06
C GLU A 335 17.08 13.82 15.37
N VAL A 336 17.02 14.52 16.51
CA VAL A 336 16.93 13.90 17.84
C VAL A 336 15.50 13.37 18.02
N GLY A 337 15.36 12.15 18.54
CA GLY A 337 14.04 11.59 18.86
C GLY A 337 13.22 11.07 17.66
N LEU A 338 13.81 10.89 16.47
CA LEU A 338 13.11 10.36 15.28
C LEU A 338 12.27 9.11 15.58
N SER A 339 12.83 8.14 16.30
CA SER A 339 12.13 6.88 16.61
C SER A 339 10.89 7.11 17.47
N GLN A 340 11.00 7.97 18.49
CA GLN A 340 9.88 8.36 19.35
C GLN A 340 8.82 9.13 18.57
N ARG A 341 9.22 10.14 17.76
CA ARG A 341 8.28 10.89 16.92
C ARG A 341 7.50 9.98 15.98
N VAL A 342 8.16 9.06 15.28
CA VAL A 342 7.50 8.13 14.36
C VAL A 342 6.44 7.30 15.08
N VAL A 343 6.75 6.77 16.27
CA VAL A 343 5.76 6.01 17.05
C VAL A 343 4.59 6.92 17.45
N MET A 344 4.85 8.12 17.95
CA MET A 344 3.81 9.08 18.33
C MET A 344 2.92 9.47 17.14
N ASP A 345 3.51 9.74 15.96
CA ASP A 345 2.78 10.03 14.71
C ASP A 345 1.85 8.86 14.33
N MET A 346 2.31 7.61 14.54
CA MET A 346 1.53 6.41 14.22
C MET A 346 0.35 6.22 15.16
N ILE A 347 0.60 6.28 16.47
CA ILE A 347 -0.42 6.01 17.50
C ILE A 347 -1.43 7.15 17.64
N ASN A 348 -1.07 8.39 17.28
CA ASN A 348 -2.01 9.52 17.33
C ASN A 348 -3.20 9.32 16.38
N ALA A 349 -3.12 8.37 15.45
CA ALA A 349 -4.25 7.98 14.62
C ALA A 349 -5.21 6.98 15.29
N LEU A 350 -4.81 6.34 16.40
CA LEU A 350 -5.67 5.40 17.14
C LEU A 350 -6.82 6.16 17.81
N PRO A 351 -8.01 5.55 17.93
CA PRO A 351 -9.14 6.18 18.61
C PRO A 351 -8.79 6.45 20.08
N VAL A 352 -9.04 7.68 20.52
CA VAL A 352 -8.75 8.16 21.87
C VAL A 352 -9.97 7.85 22.76
N ASN A 353 -9.74 7.34 23.98
CA ASN A 353 -10.74 7.14 25.05
C ASN A 353 -11.63 5.88 25.05
N GLU A 354 -11.47 4.94 24.11
CA GLU A 354 -12.35 3.75 24.08
C GLU A 354 -11.70 2.43 24.47
N THR A 355 -10.37 2.31 24.33
CA THR A 355 -9.67 1.02 24.51
C THR A 355 -8.20 1.19 24.91
N ASN A 356 -7.75 0.44 25.92
CA ASN A 356 -6.34 0.31 26.25
C ASN A 356 -5.62 -0.51 25.17
N PHE A 357 -4.68 0.12 24.46
CA PHE A 357 -3.87 -0.53 23.43
C PHE A 357 -2.55 -1.09 23.98
N HIS A 358 -2.12 -2.20 23.40
CA HIS A 358 -0.86 -2.87 23.69
C HIS A 358 0.06 -2.75 22.48
N LEU A 359 1.01 -1.82 22.55
CA LEU A 359 1.92 -1.51 21.46
C LEU A 359 3.18 -2.37 21.55
N THR A 360 3.43 -3.13 20.48
CA THR A 360 4.70 -3.84 20.28
C THR A 360 5.62 -3.07 19.35
N THR A 361 6.90 -2.98 19.72
CA THR A 361 7.93 -2.34 18.89
C THR A 361 9.25 -3.12 18.85
N ASP A 362 10.03 -2.94 17.79
CA ASP A 362 11.42 -3.42 17.73
C ASP A 362 12.38 -2.47 18.49
N ARG A 363 13.60 -2.96 18.74
CA ARG A 363 14.71 -2.28 19.43
C ARG A 363 15.05 -0.89 18.91
N TYR A 364 14.70 -0.58 17.66
CA TYR A 364 14.92 0.75 17.08
C TYR A 364 14.03 1.81 17.76
N PHE A 365 12.84 1.43 18.24
CA PHE A 365 11.86 2.35 18.80
C PHE A 365 11.79 2.31 20.33
N THR A 366 12.00 1.13 20.93
CA THR A 366 11.78 0.92 22.37
C THR A 366 12.75 1.75 23.23
N SER A 367 12.20 2.52 24.18
CA SER A 367 12.94 3.30 25.17
C SER A 367 12.04 3.67 26.35
N LEU A 368 12.65 3.98 27.50
CA LEU A 368 11.91 4.47 28.67
C LEU A 368 11.21 5.81 28.40
N ALA A 369 11.86 6.72 27.67
CA ALA A 369 11.27 8.01 27.28
C ALA A 369 10.02 7.85 26.40
N LEU A 370 10.00 6.85 25.51
CA LEU A 370 8.81 6.50 24.75
C LEU A 370 7.72 5.93 25.66
N ALA A 371 8.07 5.06 26.60
CA ALA A 371 7.13 4.45 27.53
C ALA A 371 6.33 5.50 28.32
N ASN A 372 7.01 6.54 28.83
CA ASN A 372 6.37 7.62 29.58
C ASN A 372 5.34 8.40 28.72
N LYS A 373 5.66 8.71 27.46
CA LYS A 373 4.70 9.38 26.55
C LYS A 373 3.52 8.49 26.14
N LEU A 374 3.74 7.18 26.06
CA LEU A 374 2.67 6.22 25.77
C LEU A 374 1.72 6.07 26.96
N PHE A 375 2.27 6.17 28.17
CA PHE A 375 1.49 6.14 29.40
C PHE A 375 0.48 7.29 29.48
N GLU A 376 0.87 8.50 29.09
CA GLU A 376 -0.05 9.66 28.95
C GLU A 376 -1.24 9.40 28.01
N LYS A 377 -1.14 8.40 27.13
CA LYS A 377 -2.18 8.00 26.17
C LYS A 377 -2.87 6.68 26.54
N ASN A 378 -2.65 6.14 27.73
CA ASN A 378 -3.15 4.82 28.14
C ASN A 378 -2.74 3.68 27.19
N ILE A 379 -1.52 3.77 26.63
CA ILE A 379 -0.96 2.74 25.75
C ILE A 379 0.20 2.06 26.48
N THR A 380 0.16 0.74 26.56
CA THR A 380 1.27 -0.04 27.10
C THR A 380 2.30 -0.34 26.02
N LEU A 381 3.56 -0.48 26.43
CA LEU A 381 4.69 -0.78 25.56
C LEU A 381 5.20 -2.20 25.85
N LEU A 382 5.53 -2.93 24.78
CA LEU A 382 6.30 -4.15 24.80
C LEU A 382 7.33 -4.10 23.68
N GLY A 383 8.59 -4.39 23.97
CA GLY A 383 9.60 -4.38 22.92
C GLY A 383 10.94 -4.91 23.37
N THR A 384 11.84 -5.08 22.41
CA THR A 384 13.24 -5.41 22.68
C THR A 384 14.03 -4.13 22.93
N LEU A 385 15.08 -4.19 23.76
CA LEU A 385 15.99 -3.07 23.97
C LEU A 385 17.36 -3.33 23.34
N ASP A 386 17.98 -2.27 22.81
CA ASP A 386 19.39 -2.32 22.41
C ASP A 386 20.27 -2.45 23.66
N SER A 387 21.17 -3.43 23.68
CA SER A 387 22.15 -3.67 24.76
C SER A 387 22.96 -2.44 25.20
N ARG A 388 23.10 -1.44 24.33
CA ARG A 388 23.87 -0.21 24.58
C ARG A 388 23.07 0.85 25.34
N LYS A 389 21.77 0.66 25.52
CA LYS A 389 20.90 1.56 26.29
C LYS A 389 21.43 1.76 27.72
N ARG A 390 21.38 3.01 28.18
CA ARG A 390 21.84 3.43 29.51
C ARG A 390 20.89 2.98 30.61
N GLU A 391 19.64 2.75 30.22
CA GLU A 391 18.52 2.27 31.04
C GLU A 391 18.67 0.81 31.48
N ILE A 392 19.66 0.06 30.97
CA ILE A 392 19.91 -1.34 31.36
C ILE A 392 21.05 -1.37 32.39
N PRO A 393 20.77 -1.67 33.68
CA PRO A 393 21.80 -1.90 34.69
C PRO A 393 22.89 -2.89 34.24
N ASN A 394 24.14 -2.64 34.64
CA ASN A 394 25.26 -3.50 34.24
C ASN A 394 25.12 -4.94 34.76
N ALA A 395 24.52 -5.12 35.95
CA ALA A 395 24.24 -6.43 36.53
C ALA A 395 23.35 -7.31 35.63
N LEU A 396 22.36 -6.70 34.96
CA LEU A 396 21.47 -7.39 34.01
C LEU A 396 22.20 -7.89 32.74
N LYS A 397 23.40 -7.36 32.46
CA LYS A 397 24.22 -7.76 31.32
C LYS A 397 25.15 -8.94 31.65
N SER A 398 25.29 -9.29 32.94
CA SER A 398 26.13 -10.40 33.39
C SER A 398 25.42 -11.73 33.22
N LEU A 399 26.07 -12.65 32.51
CA LEU A 399 25.57 -14.02 32.36
C LEU A 399 25.57 -14.77 33.70
N ASP A 400 26.53 -14.50 34.56
CA ASP A 400 26.66 -15.19 35.84
C ASP A 400 25.60 -14.72 36.84
N ALA A 401 25.21 -13.44 36.77
CA ALA A 401 24.05 -12.95 37.51
C ALA A 401 22.75 -13.61 37.02
N LEU A 402 22.59 -13.72 35.70
CA LEU A 402 21.44 -14.34 35.06
C LEU A 402 21.28 -15.83 35.42
N LYS A 403 22.40 -16.57 35.48
CA LYS A 403 22.42 -17.98 35.89
C LYS A 403 22.06 -18.15 37.36
N ARG A 404 22.75 -17.45 38.26
CA ARG A 404 22.52 -17.53 39.72
C ARG A 404 21.07 -17.26 40.09
N ASP A 405 20.46 -16.25 39.48
CA ASP A 405 19.06 -15.90 39.74
C ASP A 405 18.04 -16.90 39.16
N SER A 406 18.41 -17.58 38.07
CA SER A 406 17.57 -18.66 37.55
C SER A 406 17.69 -19.92 38.41
N GLU A 407 18.88 -20.20 38.95
CA GLU A 407 19.14 -21.30 39.88
C GLU A 407 18.40 -21.08 41.21
N SER A 408 18.45 -19.87 41.78
CA SER A 408 17.72 -19.54 43.01
C SER A 408 16.20 -19.66 42.88
N ARG A 409 15.66 -19.57 41.66
CA ARG A 409 14.22 -19.72 41.36
C ARG A 409 13.83 -21.14 40.91
N ASN A 410 14.72 -22.13 41.08
CA ASN A 410 14.51 -23.52 40.66
C ASN A 410 14.17 -23.69 39.17
N ILE A 411 14.71 -22.83 38.29
CA ILE A 411 14.48 -22.85 36.84
C ILE A 411 15.45 -23.84 36.12
N HIS A 412 16.04 -24.82 36.82
CA HIS A 412 17.08 -25.70 36.28
C HIS A 412 16.64 -26.53 35.06
N ASP A 413 15.38 -26.97 35.06
CA ASP A 413 14.80 -27.83 34.01
C ASP A 413 14.46 -27.07 32.73
N TYR A 414 14.44 -25.74 32.77
CA TYR A 414 14.14 -24.95 31.58
C TYR A 414 15.40 -24.77 30.71
N ASP A 415 15.21 -24.61 29.40
CA ASP A 415 16.29 -24.37 28.45
C ASP A 415 16.64 -22.88 28.31
N PHE A 416 16.38 -22.08 29.35
CA PHE A 416 16.67 -20.65 29.39
C PHE A 416 17.07 -20.15 30.78
N TRP A 417 17.68 -18.98 30.80
CA TRP A 417 17.92 -18.18 32.00
C TRP A 417 17.22 -16.82 31.86
N SER A 418 16.66 -16.33 32.95
CA SER A 418 15.94 -15.04 33.03
C SER A 418 16.36 -14.27 34.27
N LEU A 419 16.34 -12.93 34.18
CA LEU A 419 16.58 -12.03 35.30
C LEU A 419 15.70 -10.80 35.10
N TYR A 420 14.93 -10.46 36.12
CA TYR A 420 13.97 -9.37 36.09
C TYR A 420 14.50 -8.18 36.88
N ALA A 421 14.06 -7.00 36.49
CA ALA A 421 14.28 -5.76 37.20
C ALA A 421 13.06 -4.87 37.05
N PHE A 422 12.60 -4.29 38.15
CA PHE A 422 11.34 -3.53 38.22
C PHE A 422 11.62 -2.10 38.68
N HIS A 423 11.10 -1.10 37.95
CA HIS A 423 11.23 0.30 38.31
C HIS A 423 9.94 1.04 38.01
N GLU A 424 9.29 1.57 39.05
CA GLU A 424 7.97 2.19 38.97
C GLU A 424 6.96 1.26 38.30
N ARG A 425 6.53 1.56 37.06
CA ARG A 425 5.59 0.77 36.24
C ARG A 425 6.29 -0.03 35.13
N ASN A 426 7.61 -0.01 35.11
CA ASN A 426 8.42 -0.58 34.05
C ASN A 426 9.08 -1.88 34.49
N THR A 427 9.07 -2.86 33.60
CA THR A 427 9.70 -4.16 33.79
C THR A 427 10.75 -4.38 32.72
N LEU A 428 11.97 -4.65 33.18
CA LEU A 428 13.09 -5.10 32.37
C LEU A 428 13.27 -6.60 32.55
N LEU A 429 13.44 -7.31 31.44
CA LEU A 429 13.78 -8.72 31.43
C LEU A 429 15.06 -8.93 30.62
N SER A 430 16.06 -9.52 31.26
CA SER A 430 17.22 -10.11 30.58
C SER A 430 16.96 -11.59 30.37
N PHE A 431 17.02 -12.04 29.13
CA PHE A 431 16.64 -13.40 28.73
C PHE A 431 17.69 -14.01 27.81
N LYS A 432 18.12 -15.24 28.10
CA LYS A 432 19.02 -15.99 27.22
C LYS A 432 18.66 -17.46 27.24
N THR A 433 18.43 -18.05 26.06
CA THR A 433 18.30 -19.50 25.94
C THR A 433 19.67 -20.17 26.03
N LYS A 434 19.74 -21.43 26.47
CA LYS A 434 21.00 -22.21 26.56
C LYS A 434 21.76 -22.25 25.22
N LYS A 435 21.07 -22.11 24.09
CA LYS A 435 21.64 -22.11 22.72
C LYS A 435 21.99 -20.70 22.19
N ALA A 436 21.44 -19.64 22.76
CA ALA A 436 21.64 -18.29 22.24
C ALA A 436 23.05 -17.77 22.55
N LYS A 437 23.69 -17.10 21.58
CA LYS A 437 25.01 -16.48 21.78
C LYS A 437 24.95 -15.22 22.63
N LYS A 438 23.86 -14.45 22.54
CA LYS A 438 23.70 -13.14 23.18
C LYS A 438 22.47 -13.12 24.10
N ILE A 439 22.53 -12.28 25.13
CA ILE A 439 21.38 -11.96 25.99
C ILE A 439 20.45 -11.02 25.23
N THR A 440 19.15 -11.32 25.27
CA THR A 440 18.07 -10.48 24.77
C THR A 440 17.52 -9.65 25.92
N TYR A 441 17.38 -8.35 25.72
CA TYR A 441 16.76 -7.44 26.68
C TYR A 441 15.37 -7.09 26.21
N MET A 442 14.40 -7.22 27.11
CA MET A 442 13.00 -6.88 26.89
C MET A 442 12.60 -5.77 27.84
N PHE A 443 11.70 -4.90 27.38
CA PHE A 443 11.12 -3.83 28.17
C PHE A 443 9.61 -3.89 28.03
N SER A 444 8.90 -3.77 29.14
CA SER A 444 7.45 -3.70 29.14
C SER A 444 6.88 -2.80 30.22
N THR A 445 5.76 -2.16 29.90
CA THR A 445 4.88 -1.50 30.86
C THR A 445 3.55 -2.23 31.08
N GLN A 446 3.40 -3.43 30.49
CA GLN A 446 2.22 -4.28 30.62
C GLN A 446 2.41 -5.41 31.64
N HIS A 447 3.65 -5.85 31.85
CA HIS A 447 3.95 -7.02 32.68
C HIS A 447 4.48 -6.56 34.03
N HIS A 448 3.82 -6.95 35.12
CA HIS A 448 4.16 -6.51 36.49
C HIS A 448 4.53 -7.68 37.42
N SER A 449 4.63 -8.89 36.89
CA SER A 449 4.90 -10.12 37.63
C SER A 449 5.95 -10.97 36.92
N ILE A 450 6.56 -11.87 37.69
CA ILE A 450 7.47 -12.90 37.17
C ILE A 450 6.64 -14.12 36.78
N GLU A 451 6.18 -14.15 35.53
CA GLU A 451 5.35 -15.24 35.02
C GLU A 451 6.02 -15.97 33.85
N ASN A 452 5.86 -17.29 33.85
CA ASN A 452 6.24 -18.15 32.73
C ASN A 452 4.98 -18.75 32.10
N LYS A 453 4.89 -18.72 30.77
CA LYS A 453 3.81 -19.31 29.98
C LYS A 453 4.33 -20.48 29.16
N LEU A 454 3.46 -21.46 28.90
CA LEU A 454 3.75 -22.54 27.98
C LEU A 454 3.91 -21.99 26.56
N HIS A 455 4.99 -22.37 25.88
CA HIS A 455 5.29 -21.96 24.53
C HIS A 455 5.51 -23.18 23.64
N THR A 456 4.65 -23.33 22.62
CA THR A 456 4.75 -24.40 21.64
C THR A 456 5.62 -23.98 20.46
N ASN A 457 6.76 -24.65 20.28
CA ASN A 457 7.56 -24.50 19.07
C ASN A 457 6.98 -25.40 17.96
N LYS A 458 6.13 -24.84 17.09
CA LYS A 458 5.63 -25.57 15.91
C LYS A 458 6.79 -25.82 14.94
N ARG A 459 7.27 -27.07 14.85
CA ARG A 459 8.23 -27.51 13.83
C ARG A 459 7.49 -27.99 12.59
N ILE A 460 8.06 -27.72 11.42
CA ILE A 460 7.52 -28.16 10.11
C ILE A 460 7.43 -29.70 10.04
N THR A 461 8.26 -30.41 10.80
CA THR A 461 8.40 -31.88 10.79
C THR A 461 7.58 -32.61 11.86
N GLY A 462 6.45 -32.05 12.30
CA GLY A 462 5.40 -32.80 13.00
C GLY A 462 5.52 -32.97 14.53
N THR A 463 6.71 -32.85 15.14
CA THR A 463 6.84 -32.88 16.60
C THR A 463 6.83 -31.47 17.19
N SER A 464 5.67 -31.07 17.71
CA SER A 464 5.54 -29.86 18.53
C SER A 464 6.18 -30.12 19.90
N ARG A 465 7.18 -29.32 20.27
CA ARG A 465 7.75 -29.35 21.62
C ARG A 465 7.23 -28.17 22.41
N GLU A 466 6.62 -28.47 23.54
CA GLU A 466 6.20 -27.47 24.52
C GLU A 466 7.37 -27.15 25.44
N THR A 467 7.57 -25.86 25.70
CA THR A 467 8.66 -25.36 26.53
C THR A 467 8.16 -24.17 27.33
N MET A 468 8.51 -24.06 28.60
CA MET A 468 8.18 -22.86 29.39
C MET A 468 9.02 -21.68 28.91
N ARG A 469 8.43 -20.50 28.85
CA ARG A 469 9.10 -19.25 28.48
C ARG A 469 8.55 -18.10 29.32
N PRO A 470 9.35 -17.05 29.60
CA PRO A 470 8.83 -15.83 30.20
C PRO A 470 7.62 -15.29 29.44
N SER A 471 6.56 -14.88 30.15
CA SER A 471 5.32 -14.36 29.57
C SER A 471 5.58 -13.23 28.58
N MET A 472 6.47 -12.30 28.93
CA MET A 472 6.94 -11.19 28.07
C MET A 472 7.48 -11.67 26.71
N ILE A 473 8.18 -12.80 26.67
CA ILE A 473 8.74 -13.37 25.43
C ILE A 473 7.64 -14.01 24.59
N VAL A 474 6.70 -14.71 25.23
CA VAL A 474 5.56 -15.33 24.54
C VAL A 474 4.70 -14.25 23.89
N ASP A 475 4.30 -13.23 24.66
CA ASP A 475 3.41 -12.17 24.21
C ASP A 475 4.09 -11.32 23.12
N TYR A 476 5.40 -11.03 23.25
CA TYR A 476 6.17 -10.34 22.20
C TYR A 476 6.23 -11.14 20.89
N ASN A 477 6.44 -12.46 20.97
CA ASN A 477 6.50 -13.30 19.78
C ASN A 477 5.16 -13.40 19.06
N GLN A 478 4.04 -13.26 19.77
CA GLN A 478 2.71 -13.22 19.18
C GLN A 478 2.47 -11.93 18.38
N SER A 479 3.00 -10.78 18.83
CA SER A 479 2.69 -9.47 18.25
C SER A 479 3.76 -8.86 17.34
N LYS A 480 5.05 -9.18 17.55
CA LYS A 480 6.16 -8.59 16.76
C LYS A 480 6.04 -8.82 15.26
N GLY A 481 5.34 -9.89 14.85
CA GLY A 481 5.22 -10.32 13.46
C GLY A 481 4.12 -9.60 12.67
N PHE A 482 3.29 -8.73 13.27
CA PHE A 482 2.11 -8.20 12.59
C PHE A 482 2.45 -7.42 11.31
N VAL A 483 3.43 -6.52 11.38
CA VAL A 483 3.88 -5.72 10.23
C VAL A 483 4.64 -6.56 9.20
N ASP A 484 5.48 -7.51 9.66
CA ASP A 484 6.22 -8.40 8.76
C ASP A 484 5.28 -9.33 7.98
N ASN A 485 4.26 -9.88 8.64
CA ASN A 485 3.25 -10.71 8.02
C ASN A 485 2.38 -9.93 7.04
N CYS A 486 1.95 -8.71 7.39
CA CYS A 486 1.20 -7.87 6.46
C CYS A 486 2.05 -7.51 5.23
N ASN A 487 3.34 -7.18 5.41
CA ASN A 487 4.27 -6.90 4.30
C ASN A 487 4.50 -8.14 3.41
N ARG A 488 4.60 -9.34 4.01
CA ARG A 488 4.65 -10.61 3.26
C ARG A 488 3.38 -10.81 2.43
N MET A 489 2.22 -10.53 3.02
CA MET A 489 0.93 -10.61 2.34
C MET A 489 0.83 -9.58 1.21
N LEU A 490 1.20 -8.32 1.41
CA LEU A 490 1.20 -7.30 0.35
C LEU A 490 2.05 -7.73 -0.86
N LYS A 491 3.25 -8.29 -0.61
CA LYS A 491 4.16 -8.74 -1.68
C LYS A 491 3.63 -9.91 -2.51
N LEU A 492 2.80 -10.79 -1.93
CA LEU A 492 2.32 -12.00 -2.60
C LEU A 492 1.48 -11.72 -3.85
N PHE A 493 0.66 -10.66 -3.82
CA PHE A 493 -0.25 -10.27 -4.89
C PHE A 493 -0.10 -8.80 -5.31
N THR A 494 1.11 -8.24 -5.13
CA THR A 494 1.36 -6.82 -5.39
C THR A 494 0.99 -6.41 -6.81
N CYS A 495 0.28 -5.31 -6.98
CA CYS A 495 0.00 -4.70 -8.29
C CYS A 495 1.20 -3.88 -8.82
N GLN A 496 2.24 -3.67 -8.02
CA GLN A 496 3.46 -2.94 -8.40
C GLN A 496 4.12 -3.55 -9.64
N ARG A 497 4.40 -2.72 -10.65
CA ARG A 497 5.23 -3.07 -11.82
C ARG A 497 6.56 -2.33 -11.78
N ILE A 498 7.40 -2.58 -12.78
CA ILE A 498 8.66 -1.86 -12.98
C ILE A 498 8.35 -0.45 -13.50
N TYR A 499 8.34 0.52 -12.58
CA TYR A 499 8.14 1.93 -12.91
C TYR A 499 9.43 2.74 -12.75
N ARG A 500 9.55 3.81 -13.54
CA ARG A 500 10.63 4.80 -13.38
C ARG A 500 10.30 5.88 -12.35
N LYS A 501 9.01 6.11 -12.07
CA LYS A 501 8.51 7.12 -11.14
C LYS A 501 8.25 6.50 -9.77
N TRP A 502 8.79 7.09 -8.73
CA TRP A 502 8.56 6.64 -7.35
C TRP A 502 7.09 6.83 -6.91
N THR A 503 6.41 7.88 -7.39
CA THR A 503 5.00 8.15 -7.07
C THR A 503 4.07 7.01 -7.50
N LEU A 504 4.38 6.40 -8.65
CA LEU A 504 3.62 5.26 -9.18
C LEU A 504 3.89 3.97 -8.39
N VAL A 505 5.11 3.80 -7.87
CA VAL A 505 5.43 2.71 -6.93
C VAL A 505 4.71 2.88 -5.61
N TYR A 506 4.70 4.11 -5.07
CA TYR A 506 3.96 4.42 -3.85
C TYR A 506 2.45 4.22 -4.04
N PHE A 507 1.89 4.69 -5.15
CA PHE A 507 0.50 4.46 -5.52
C PHE A 507 0.15 2.97 -5.60
N SER A 508 0.99 2.14 -6.25
CA SER A 508 0.77 0.69 -6.26
C SER A 508 0.76 0.10 -4.86
N ARG A 509 1.60 0.61 -3.94
CA ARG A 509 1.56 0.19 -2.54
C ARG A 509 0.27 0.61 -1.85
N LEU A 510 -0.27 1.81 -2.11
CA LEU A 510 -1.58 2.22 -1.59
C LEU A 510 -2.68 1.27 -2.04
N VAL A 511 -2.74 0.95 -3.34
CA VAL A 511 -3.71 -0.01 -3.89
C VAL A 511 -3.56 -1.39 -3.25
N ASP A 512 -2.31 -1.85 -3.04
CA ASP A 512 -2.05 -3.12 -2.36
C ASP A 512 -2.57 -3.12 -0.90
N ILE A 513 -2.37 -2.01 -0.18
CA ILE A 513 -2.88 -1.82 1.19
C ILE A 513 -4.40 -1.81 1.21
N CYS A 514 -5.05 -1.02 0.35
CA CYS A 514 -6.51 -0.98 0.24
C CYS A 514 -7.08 -2.36 -0.07
N ALA A 515 -6.48 -3.09 -1.02
CA ALA A 515 -6.92 -4.44 -1.38
C ALA A 515 -6.71 -5.46 -0.25
N LEU A 516 -5.65 -5.31 0.55
CA LEU A 516 -5.41 -6.19 1.69
C LEU A 516 -6.37 -5.89 2.84
N ASN A 517 -6.56 -4.62 3.19
CA ASN A 517 -7.48 -4.20 4.24
C ASN A 517 -8.92 -4.58 3.88
N ALA A 518 -9.34 -4.36 2.64
CA ALA A 518 -10.62 -4.82 2.11
C ALA A 518 -10.82 -6.33 2.27
N TYR A 519 -9.79 -7.12 1.98
CA TYR A 519 -9.84 -8.57 2.15
C TYR A 519 -10.02 -8.99 3.61
N ILE A 520 -9.32 -8.33 4.54
CA ILE A 520 -9.43 -8.59 5.98
C ILE A 520 -10.84 -8.23 6.46
N CYS A 521 -11.37 -7.06 6.08
CA CYS A 521 -12.73 -6.65 6.42
C CYS A 521 -13.80 -7.60 5.88
N TRP A 522 -13.68 -7.99 4.60
CA TRP A 522 -14.59 -8.93 3.94
C TRP A 522 -14.64 -10.27 4.68
N ASN A 523 -13.47 -10.83 5.00
CA ASN A 523 -13.41 -12.09 5.73
C ASN A 523 -13.88 -11.94 7.19
N SER A 524 -13.59 -10.82 7.85
CA SER A 524 -14.11 -10.54 9.19
C SER A 524 -15.64 -10.59 9.22
N GLN A 525 -16.31 -9.97 8.24
CA GLN A 525 -17.78 -10.04 8.14
C GLN A 525 -18.27 -11.47 7.84
N ARG A 526 -17.56 -12.18 6.95
CA ARG A 526 -17.91 -13.57 6.61
C ARG A 526 -17.85 -14.50 7.82
N HIS A 527 -16.84 -14.36 8.67
CA HIS A 527 -16.73 -15.13 9.92
C HIS A 527 -17.89 -14.85 10.86
N VAL A 528 -18.29 -13.58 11.02
CA VAL A 528 -19.47 -13.20 11.81
C VAL A 528 -20.75 -13.84 11.25
N GLN A 529 -20.83 -14.00 9.93
CA GLN A 529 -21.93 -14.68 9.24
C GLN A 529 -21.79 -16.21 9.19
N GLY A 530 -20.79 -16.81 9.84
CA GLY A 530 -20.57 -18.26 9.86
C GLY A 530 -19.96 -18.85 8.58
N PHE A 531 -19.50 -18.02 7.65
CA PHE A 531 -18.85 -18.46 6.42
C PHE A 531 -17.33 -18.60 6.58
N SER A 532 -16.74 -19.54 5.83
CA SER A 532 -15.29 -19.69 5.73
C SER A 532 -14.61 -18.54 4.98
N ASP A 533 -13.31 -18.35 5.26
CA ASP A 533 -12.45 -17.37 4.62
C ASP A 533 -12.51 -17.44 3.09
N ASP A 534 -12.70 -16.29 2.44
CA ASP A 534 -12.53 -16.22 1.00
C ASP A 534 -11.06 -16.44 0.63
N LYS A 535 -10.82 -17.07 -0.52
CA LYS A 535 -9.45 -17.20 -1.04
C LYS A 535 -9.04 -15.85 -1.63
N ARG A 536 -7.94 -15.28 -1.13
CA ARG A 536 -7.51 -13.92 -1.53
C ARG A 536 -7.41 -13.69 -3.03
N TYR A 537 -6.97 -14.68 -3.82
CA TYR A 537 -6.93 -14.52 -5.28
C TYR A 537 -8.33 -14.41 -5.91
N LYS A 538 -9.33 -15.14 -5.40
CA LYS A 538 -10.72 -15.04 -5.86
C LYS A 538 -11.30 -13.67 -5.51
N PHE A 539 -11.01 -13.20 -4.30
CA PHE A 539 -11.37 -11.86 -3.85
C PHE A 539 -10.84 -10.76 -4.78
N LEU A 540 -9.52 -10.79 -5.07
CA LEU A 540 -8.87 -9.83 -5.95
C LEU A 540 -9.38 -9.88 -7.39
N VAL A 541 -9.64 -11.08 -7.93
CA VAL A 541 -10.25 -11.24 -9.26
C VAL A 541 -11.62 -10.59 -9.30
N ALA A 542 -12.49 -10.86 -8.32
CA ALA A 542 -13.84 -10.31 -8.31
C ALA A 542 -13.84 -8.77 -8.25
N ILE A 543 -12.99 -8.17 -7.41
CA ILE A 543 -12.81 -6.71 -7.37
C ILE A 543 -12.35 -6.18 -8.72
N ALA A 544 -11.30 -6.80 -9.29
CA ALA A 544 -10.75 -6.33 -10.54
C ALA A 544 -11.79 -6.38 -11.68
N MET A 545 -12.59 -7.44 -11.76
CA MET A 545 -13.65 -7.56 -12.75
C MET A 545 -14.77 -6.55 -12.51
N GLY A 546 -15.13 -6.29 -11.25
CA GLY A 546 -16.07 -5.24 -10.88
C GLY A 546 -15.63 -3.85 -11.33
N LEU A 547 -14.35 -3.51 -11.10
CA LEU A 547 -13.76 -2.24 -11.53
C LEU A 547 -13.69 -2.10 -13.06
N ILE A 548 -13.48 -3.21 -13.79
CA ILE A 548 -13.39 -3.22 -15.26
C ILE A 548 -14.77 -3.16 -15.91
N ALA A 549 -15.83 -3.61 -15.24
CA ALA A 549 -17.15 -3.85 -15.83
C ALA A 549 -17.72 -2.65 -16.58
N ASN A 550 -17.73 -1.45 -15.97
CA ASN A 550 -18.30 -0.26 -16.60
C ASN A 550 -17.49 0.17 -17.83
N HIS A 551 -16.16 0.19 -17.73
CA HIS A 551 -15.31 0.49 -18.88
C HIS A 551 -15.51 -0.52 -20.02
N ALA A 552 -15.57 -1.81 -19.69
CA ALA A 552 -15.80 -2.87 -20.66
C ALA A 552 -17.15 -2.72 -21.37
N LYS A 553 -18.23 -2.36 -20.65
CA LYS A 553 -19.54 -2.04 -21.26
C LYS A 553 -19.45 -0.88 -22.26
N ARG A 554 -18.71 0.19 -21.94
CA ARG A 554 -18.49 1.31 -22.87
C ARG A 554 -17.67 0.90 -24.10
N VAL A 555 -16.62 0.08 -23.91
CA VAL A 555 -15.84 -0.49 -25.01
C VAL A 555 -16.72 -1.38 -25.90
N TYR A 556 -17.62 -2.16 -25.32
CA TYR A 556 -18.57 -3.01 -26.02
C TYR A 556 -19.59 -2.19 -26.85
N ASN A 557 -20.11 -1.11 -26.27
CA ASN A 557 -21.06 -0.21 -26.94
C ASN A 557 -20.41 0.62 -28.07
N ASN A 558 -19.09 0.82 -28.06
CA ASN A 558 -18.39 1.55 -29.11
C ASN A 558 -18.50 0.83 -30.49
N PRO A 559 -19.05 1.48 -31.53
CA PRO A 559 -19.21 0.87 -32.86
C PRO A 559 -17.89 0.53 -33.55
N ARG A 560 -16.78 1.18 -33.17
CA ARG A 560 -15.45 0.97 -33.76
C ARG A 560 -14.66 -0.17 -33.11
N THR A 561 -15.16 -0.73 -32.00
CA THR A 561 -14.48 -1.83 -31.31
C THR A 561 -14.50 -3.10 -32.17
N PRO A 562 -13.36 -3.79 -32.32
CA PRO A 562 -13.29 -5.05 -33.07
C PRO A 562 -14.23 -6.12 -32.51
N GLN A 563 -14.88 -6.88 -33.39
CA GLN A 563 -15.89 -7.88 -33.01
C GLN A 563 -15.35 -8.97 -32.08
N ILE A 564 -14.08 -9.37 -32.24
CA ILE A 564 -13.44 -10.34 -31.35
C ILE A 564 -13.39 -9.83 -29.90
N ARG A 565 -13.12 -8.53 -29.71
CA ARG A 565 -13.09 -7.91 -28.39
C ARG A 565 -14.49 -7.78 -27.81
N LYS A 566 -15.49 -7.48 -28.64
CA LYS A 566 -16.89 -7.46 -28.18
C LYS A 566 -17.32 -8.83 -27.67
N ARG A 567 -17.01 -9.90 -28.42
CA ARG A 567 -17.29 -11.28 -28.02
C ARG A 567 -16.59 -11.66 -26.71
N ASP A 568 -15.33 -11.25 -26.53
CA ASP A 568 -14.62 -11.48 -25.27
C ASP A 568 -15.33 -10.81 -24.07
N ILE A 569 -15.89 -9.60 -24.27
CA ILE A 569 -16.65 -8.88 -23.25
C ILE A 569 -18.01 -9.56 -23.01
N GLU A 570 -18.70 -9.99 -24.06
CA GLU A 570 -19.98 -10.73 -23.99
C GLU A 570 -19.83 -11.97 -23.10
N VAL A 571 -18.83 -12.81 -23.39
CA VAL A 571 -18.54 -14.04 -22.64
C VAL A 571 -18.14 -13.73 -21.21
N GLN A 572 -17.34 -12.68 -20.99
CA GLN A 572 -16.83 -12.40 -19.64
C GLN A 572 -17.91 -11.86 -18.70
N PHE A 573 -18.81 -11.01 -19.20
CA PHE A 573 -19.79 -10.28 -18.39
C PHE A 573 -21.23 -10.75 -18.63
N ASN A 574 -21.43 -11.87 -19.32
CA ASN A 574 -22.74 -12.41 -19.68
C ASN A 574 -23.66 -11.34 -20.31
N LEU A 575 -23.12 -10.55 -21.23
CA LEU A 575 -23.91 -9.54 -21.96
C LEU A 575 -24.62 -10.17 -23.15
N PRO A 576 -25.78 -9.63 -23.57
CA PRO A 576 -26.43 -10.07 -24.81
C PRO A 576 -25.51 -9.86 -26.01
N ARG A 577 -25.75 -10.60 -27.10
CA ARG A 577 -24.94 -10.49 -28.32
C ARG A 577 -25.11 -9.09 -28.93
N ALA A 578 -24.00 -8.49 -29.39
CA ALA A 578 -24.03 -7.11 -29.88
C ALA A 578 -25.06 -6.92 -31.01
N PRO A 579 -25.90 -5.86 -30.98
CA PRO A 579 -26.93 -5.63 -32.00
C PRO A 579 -26.37 -5.60 -33.43
N ASN A 580 -25.16 -5.06 -33.62
CA ASN A 580 -24.49 -5.06 -34.93
C ASN A 580 -24.06 -6.45 -35.39
N ALA A 581 -23.83 -7.38 -34.47
CA ALA A 581 -23.48 -8.77 -34.76
C ALA A 581 -24.73 -9.57 -35.10
N ILE A 582 -25.81 -9.41 -34.31
CA ILE A 582 -27.12 -10.00 -34.57
C ILE A 582 -27.64 -9.53 -35.93
N ARG A 583 -27.64 -8.22 -36.20
CA ARG A 583 -28.06 -7.65 -37.49
C ARG A 583 -27.24 -8.19 -38.67
N ALA A 584 -25.93 -8.35 -38.50
CA ALA A 584 -25.06 -8.90 -39.55
C ALA A 584 -25.24 -10.42 -39.76
N SER A 585 -25.58 -11.19 -38.71
CA SER A 585 -25.85 -12.63 -38.81
C SER A 585 -27.26 -12.94 -39.32
N SER A 586 -28.23 -12.05 -39.07
CA SER A 586 -29.65 -12.17 -39.44
C SER A 586 -29.99 -11.44 -40.74
N ALA A 587 -29.06 -10.68 -41.33
CA ALA A 587 -29.32 -9.93 -42.54
C ALA A 587 -29.60 -10.89 -43.72
N LYS A 588 -30.87 -10.95 -44.15
CA LYS A 588 -31.20 -11.20 -45.56
C LYS A 588 -30.28 -10.32 -46.40
N LEU A 589 -29.58 -10.92 -47.37
CA LEU A 589 -28.63 -10.27 -48.27
C LEU A 589 -29.11 -8.85 -48.66
N GLY A 590 -28.42 -7.80 -48.18
CA GLY A 590 -28.59 -6.44 -48.70
C GLY A 590 -29.21 -5.39 -47.78
N VAL A 591 -29.71 -5.72 -46.58
CA VAL A 591 -30.40 -4.73 -45.72
C VAL A 591 -29.44 -3.78 -44.98
N GLU A 592 -28.18 -4.16 -44.78
CA GLU A 592 -27.26 -3.38 -43.95
C GLU A 592 -26.51 -2.28 -44.73
N LYS A 593 -26.78 -1.00 -44.40
CA LYS A 593 -26.15 0.16 -45.05
C LYS A 593 -24.63 0.24 -44.78
N ARG A 594 -24.15 -0.21 -43.61
CA ARG A 594 -22.74 -0.12 -43.21
C ARG A 594 -21.92 -1.31 -43.72
N ARG A 595 -20.70 -1.03 -44.20
CA ARG A 595 -19.73 -2.06 -44.64
C ARG A 595 -18.58 -2.17 -43.64
N TYR A 596 -18.20 -3.40 -43.29
CA TYR A 596 -17.13 -3.71 -42.34
C TYR A 596 -15.91 -4.26 -43.05
N ARG A 597 -14.73 -4.20 -42.41
CA ARG A 597 -13.49 -4.74 -42.98
C ARG A 597 -13.48 -6.26 -42.88
N CYS A 598 -13.12 -6.96 -43.95
CA CYS A 598 -12.89 -8.39 -43.91
C CYS A 598 -11.76 -8.72 -42.92
N GLN A 599 -12.04 -9.61 -41.98
CA GLN A 599 -11.12 -9.99 -40.90
C GLN A 599 -10.07 -11.02 -41.33
N LEU A 600 -10.26 -11.66 -42.48
CA LEU A 600 -9.30 -12.59 -43.09
C LEU A 600 -8.37 -11.89 -44.10
N CYS A 601 -8.77 -10.73 -44.64
CA CYS A 601 -7.93 -9.93 -45.53
C CYS A 601 -6.80 -9.18 -44.79
N PRO A 602 -5.60 -9.06 -45.41
CA PRO A 602 -4.51 -8.23 -44.89
C PRO A 602 -4.92 -6.77 -44.64
N SER A 603 -4.46 -6.19 -43.52
CA SER A 603 -4.44 -4.75 -43.16
C SER A 603 -4.85 -3.75 -44.25
N LYS A 604 -3.84 -3.50 -45.08
CA LYS A 604 -3.71 -2.40 -46.03
C LYS A 604 -4.82 -2.29 -47.08
N PRO A 605 -5.21 -3.36 -47.81
CA PRO A 605 -6.25 -3.25 -48.84
C PRO A 605 -7.64 -2.91 -48.29
N ASN A 606 -7.86 -2.97 -46.97
CA ASN A 606 -9.11 -2.56 -46.30
C ASN A 606 -10.40 -3.09 -46.96
N ARG A 607 -10.33 -4.31 -47.55
CA ARG A 607 -11.46 -4.90 -48.30
C ARG A 607 -12.70 -4.92 -47.41
N LYS A 608 -13.77 -4.31 -47.90
CA LYS A 608 -15.03 -4.17 -47.18
C LYS A 608 -15.99 -5.30 -47.53
N THR A 609 -16.86 -5.65 -46.59
CA THR A 609 -17.88 -6.68 -46.72
C THR A 609 -19.12 -6.32 -45.91
N ARG A 610 -20.26 -6.90 -46.27
CA ARG A 610 -21.51 -6.88 -45.49
C ARG A 610 -21.81 -8.24 -44.84
N TYR A 611 -21.03 -9.27 -45.16
CA TYR A 611 -21.28 -10.65 -44.72
C TYR A 611 -20.51 -10.95 -43.43
N ALA A 612 -21.22 -11.53 -42.45
CA ALA A 612 -20.65 -12.10 -41.24
C ALA A 612 -20.87 -13.61 -41.23
N CYS A 613 -19.88 -14.37 -40.75
CA CYS A 613 -20.00 -15.83 -40.61
C CYS A 613 -21.07 -16.20 -39.57
N LYS A 614 -22.05 -17.05 -39.92
CA LYS A 614 -23.13 -17.53 -39.02
C LYS A 614 -22.59 -18.12 -37.70
N THR A 615 -21.47 -18.84 -37.76
CA THR A 615 -20.86 -19.50 -36.59
C THR A 615 -20.03 -18.54 -35.73
N CYS A 616 -19.24 -17.66 -36.35
CA CYS A 616 -18.23 -16.87 -35.64
C CYS A 616 -18.37 -15.34 -35.72
N ASP A 617 -19.41 -14.83 -36.39
CA ASP A 617 -19.72 -13.41 -36.66
C ASP A 617 -18.58 -12.58 -37.28
N ARG A 618 -17.53 -13.25 -37.76
CA ARG A 618 -16.42 -12.56 -38.39
C ARG A 618 -16.89 -12.02 -39.72
N PHE A 619 -16.70 -10.71 -39.92
CA PHE A 619 -16.92 -10.10 -41.23
C PHE A 619 -15.92 -10.67 -42.24
N VAL A 620 -16.41 -11.34 -43.26
CA VAL A 620 -15.62 -12.00 -44.30
C VAL A 620 -16.03 -11.48 -45.68
N CYS A 621 -15.07 -11.15 -46.55
CA CYS A 621 -15.41 -10.82 -47.94
C CYS A 621 -15.83 -12.09 -48.68
N VAL A 622 -16.47 -11.92 -49.84
CA VAL A 622 -16.95 -13.04 -50.67
C VAL A 622 -15.84 -14.06 -50.93
N ASN A 623 -14.61 -13.63 -51.23
CA ASN A 623 -13.47 -14.54 -51.46
C ASN A 623 -13.08 -15.40 -50.24
N HIS A 624 -13.49 -15.01 -49.04
CA HIS A 624 -13.19 -15.71 -47.79
C HIS A 624 -14.45 -16.30 -47.14
N ALA A 625 -15.60 -16.17 -47.80
CA ALA A 625 -16.87 -16.66 -47.31
C ALA A 625 -17.27 -17.90 -48.13
N ILE A 626 -17.71 -18.95 -47.44
CA ILE A 626 -18.51 -20.00 -48.08
C ILE A 626 -19.96 -19.56 -47.86
N ILE A 627 -20.67 -19.26 -48.94
CA ILE A 627 -22.05 -18.78 -48.90
C ILE A 627 -22.94 -19.97 -49.25
N SER A 628 -23.70 -20.45 -48.26
CA SER A 628 -24.76 -21.43 -48.46
C SER A 628 -26.11 -20.70 -48.48
N TYR A 629 -26.98 -21.07 -49.42
CA TYR A 629 -28.35 -20.58 -49.49
C TYR A 629 -29.29 -21.66 -48.97
N GLU A 630 -30.09 -21.35 -47.96
CA GLU A 630 -31.25 -22.15 -47.59
C GLU A 630 -32.41 -21.67 -48.47
N VAL A 631 -32.97 -22.58 -49.27
CA VAL A 631 -34.13 -22.31 -50.14
C VAL A 631 -35.33 -22.99 -49.50
N GLU A 632 -36.24 -22.20 -48.97
CA GLU A 632 -37.52 -22.67 -48.46
C GLU A 632 -38.62 -22.24 -49.43
N CYS A 633 -39.49 -23.18 -49.81
CA CYS A 633 -40.64 -22.84 -50.64
C CYS A 633 -41.71 -22.13 -49.79
N ASN A 634 -42.59 -21.37 -50.45
CA ASN A 634 -43.61 -20.58 -49.77
C ASN A 634 -44.57 -21.43 -48.91
N SER A 635 -44.71 -22.71 -49.25
CA SER A 635 -45.51 -23.70 -48.51
C SER A 635 -44.86 -24.18 -47.21
N CYS A 636 -43.52 -24.16 -47.12
CA CYS A 636 -42.78 -24.61 -45.94
C CYS A 636 -42.61 -23.51 -44.87
N ASN A 637 -42.75 -22.23 -45.25
CA ASN A 637 -42.55 -21.09 -44.36
C ASN A 637 -43.74 -20.84 -43.40
N ASN A 638 -44.87 -21.54 -43.56
CA ASN A 638 -46.11 -21.28 -42.80
C ASN A 638 -46.40 -22.27 -41.65
N ASN A 639 -45.51 -23.19 -41.30
CA ASN A 639 -45.79 -24.22 -40.28
C ASN A 639 -45.13 -23.99 -38.91
N TYR A 640 -44.70 -22.77 -38.57
CA TYR A 640 -44.08 -22.48 -37.25
C TYR A 640 -44.55 -21.18 -36.58
N GLU A 641 -45.80 -20.75 -36.83
CA GLU A 641 -46.47 -19.73 -36.01
C GLU A 641 -47.86 -20.21 -35.56
N SER A 642 -47.91 -21.34 -34.86
CA SER A 642 -49.06 -21.67 -34.00
C SER A 642 -48.72 -22.82 -33.06
N GLN A 643 -48.22 -22.48 -31.87
CA GLN A 643 -48.66 -23.07 -30.60
C GLN A 643 -47.82 -22.53 -29.45
N SER A 644 -48.40 -21.62 -28.67
CA SER A 644 -48.59 -21.75 -27.21
C SER A 644 -48.53 -20.38 -26.51
N ASP A 645 -49.68 -19.71 -26.48
CA ASP A 645 -50.04 -18.87 -25.33
C ASP A 645 -51.27 -19.52 -24.67
N TYR A 646 -51.07 -19.91 -23.42
CA TYR A 646 -52.01 -19.93 -22.28
C TYR A 646 -53.50 -20.27 -22.48
N GLU A 647 -53.94 -21.36 -21.81
CA GLU A 647 -54.96 -21.37 -20.73
C GLU A 647 -55.28 -22.85 -20.38
N SER A 648 -54.86 -23.33 -19.20
CA SER A 648 -55.70 -23.64 -18.03
C SER A 648 -56.85 -24.63 -18.29
N GLU A 649 -56.76 -25.82 -17.69
CA GLU A 649 -57.72 -26.37 -16.70
C GLU A 649 -57.67 -27.91 -16.62
N ASN A 650 -57.71 -28.38 -15.36
CA ASN A 650 -58.38 -29.60 -14.88
C ASN A 650 -57.94 -30.97 -15.41
N GLY A 651 -57.28 -31.72 -14.53
CA GLY A 651 -57.96 -32.80 -13.81
C GLY A 651 -58.04 -34.20 -14.45
N ASN A 652 -57.37 -35.12 -13.76
CA ASN A 652 -57.79 -36.50 -13.47
C ASN A 652 -57.66 -37.63 -14.51
N HIS A 653 -57.38 -38.80 -13.90
CA HIS A 653 -57.49 -40.18 -14.37
C HIS A 653 -56.39 -40.70 -15.31
N ALA A 654 -55.37 -41.36 -14.75
CA ALA A 654 -55.39 -42.76 -14.33
C ALA A 654 -54.08 -43.11 -13.62
#